data_AF-A0A529X2Y5-F1
#
_entry.id   AF-A0A529X2Y5-F1
#
_cell.length_a   1.000
_cell.length_b   1.000
_cell.length_c   1.000
_cell.angle_alpha   90.00
_cell.angle_beta   90.00
_cell.angle_gamma   90.00
#
_symmetry.space_group_name_H-M   'P 1'
#
loop_
_entity.id
_entity.type
_entity.pdbx_description
1 polymer ?
#
loop_
_entity_poly.entity_id
_entity_poly.type
_entity_poly.pdbx_seq_one_letter_code
_entity_poly.pdbx_strand_id
1 'polypeptide(L)'
;MNPPPNITDPLVLFMPSGKRGRFPVGTPVLDAARQLGVYVESVCGGRATCGRCQIEVQEGNFAKHKIISSNDHISPKGAKEERYERVRGLPERRRLSCSAQILGDLVIDVPQDTVINAQTIRKDADTRVIARDTAIRMCYVEIEEPDMHKPLGDLDRLKIALMKDWGLKNLEFDFYLLPQVQGILRKGNWTATAAIHKDADSDIARVIALWPGLKNEAYGLACDIGSTTIAMHLVSLLSGRVAASSGTSNPQIRFGEDLMSRVSYVMMNPDGREGMTVAVREAISSLVDKVCAEGNVQRNDILDSVFVGNPIMHHLFLGIDPTELGGAPFALAVSGAVRIKASDIGLKLNQGARLYMLPCIAGHVGADAAAVTLSEGPHRQDEMMLIVDVGTNAEIVLGNRTRVVAASSPTGPAFEGAEISGGQRAAPGAIERVRIDPDTLEPKYRVIGSELWSDQPGFAESVQATGVTGICGSGIIEVIAEMYLSGIISEDGVVDGSLSMRSPRIVPNGRTFSYVLKEGEPKITITQNDVRAIQLAKAALYAGTKLLMEKQHTDHVDRIHFAGAFGSFIDPKYAMVLGLIPDCDLDKVSAVGNAAGAGARMALLNRGYRREIEETVSRIEKIETALEPKFQEHFVYAMALPNKVDPFPKLAAAVKLPPRKAMSEDGAAGDAT
;
A
#
# COMPACT_ATOMS: atom_id res chain seq x y z
N MET A 1 5.12 40.98 -0.17
CA MET A 1 6.06 40.33 -1.10
C MET A 1 5.59 40.65 -2.50
N ASN A 2 6.47 41.19 -3.35
CA ASN A 2 6.17 41.38 -4.76
C ASN A 2 5.85 40.02 -5.41
N PRO A 3 4.93 39.94 -6.39
CA PRO A 3 4.71 38.71 -7.14
C PRO A 3 6.02 38.31 -7.82
N PRO A 4 6.38 37.01 -7.85
CA PRO A 4 7.58 36.57 -8.55
C PRO A 4 7.48 36.91 -10.05
N PRO A 5 8.62 37.12 -10.72
CA PRO A 5 8.68 37.55 -12.12
C PRO A 5 7.97 36.55 -13.04
N ASN A 6 7.34 37.08 -14.10
CA ASN A 6 6.65 36.35 -15.18
C ASN A 6 7.27 34.98 -15.45
N ILE A 7 6.62 33.92 -14.98
CA ILE A 7 7.10 32.56 -15.13
C ILE A 7 6.69 32.08 -16.53
N THR A 8 7.60 32.16 -17.51
CA THR A 8 7.33 31.82 -18.92
C THR A 8 7.65 30.38 -19.29
N ASP A 9 8.44 29.67 -18.48
CA ASP A 9 8.89 28.33 -18.82
C ASP A 9 7.89 27.24 -18.39
N PRO A 10 7.56 26.30 -19.29
CA PRO A 10 6.75 25.12 -18.99
C PRO A 10 7.13 24.39 -17.70
N LEU A 11 6.14 24.08 -16.87
CA LEU A 11 6.28 23.20 -15.72
C LEU A 11 6.13 21.74 -16.16
N VAL A 12 7.15 20.93 -15.89
CA VAL A 12 7.16 19.50 -16.21
C VAL A 12 7.27 18.67 -14.95
N LEU A 13 6.40 17.67 -14.82
CA LEU A 13 6.35 16.70 -13.72
C LEU A 13 6.59 15.29 -14.25
N PHE A 14 7.49 14.54 -13.62
CA PHE A 14 7.78 13.15 -13.97
C PHE A 14 7.20 12.16 -12.94
N MET A 15 6.30 11.31 -13.40
CA MET A 15 5.66 10.23 -12.64
C MET A 15 6.36 8.89 -12.93
N PRO A 16 6.51 7.99 -11.93
CA PRO A 16 6.05 8.10 -10.54
C PRO A 16 7.05 8.79 -9.61
N SER A 17 8.13 9.39 -10.12
CA SER A 17 9.19 9.96 -9.28
C SER A 17 8.78 11.19 -8.46
N GLY A 18 7.68 11.85 -8.85
CA GLY A 18 7.19 13.11 -8.26
C GLY A 18 8.09 14.32 -8.54
N LYS A 19 9.20 14.15 -9.27
CA LYS A 19 10.15 15.21 -9.53
C LYS A 19 9.61 16.18 -10.57
N ARG A 20 9.75 17.48 -10.30
CA ARG A 20 9.27 18.54 -11.18
C ARG A 20 10.25 19.68 -11.29
N GLY A 21 10.22 20.36 -12.43
CA GLY A 21 11.06 21.52 -12.74
C GLY A 21 10.44 22.34 -13.86
N ARG A 22 10.96 23.56 -14.06
CA ARG A 22 10.59 24.39 -15.19
C ARG A 22 11.68 24.35 -16.24
N PHE A 23 11.28 24.19 -17.50
CA PHE A 23 12.19 24.00 -18.62
C PHE A 23 11.82 24.89 -19.79
N PRO A 24 12.78 25.49 -20.49
CA PRO A 24 12.50 26.26 -21.71
C PRO A 24 11.79 25.42 -22.77
N VAL A 25 10.90 26.06 -23.54
CA VAL A 25 10.28 25.45 -24.71
C VAL A 25 11.36 24.93 -25.67
N GLY A 26 11.18 23.71 -26.17
CA GLY A 26 12.14 23.01 -27.04
C GLY A 26 13.12 22.09 -26.30
N THR A 27 13.13 22.11 -24.96
CA THR A 27 13.98 21.21 -24.16
C THR A 27 13.60 19.74 -24.44
N PRO A 28 14.56 18.85 -24.79
CA PRO A 28 14.29 17.43 -24.91
C PRO A 28 13.83 16.84 -23.57
N VAL A 29 12.79 16.01 -23.59
CA VAL A 29 12.21 15.43 -22.36
C VAL A 29 13.26 14.61 -21.59
N LEU A 30 14.16 13.92 -22.28
CA LEU A 30 15.26 13.17 -21.65
C LEU A 30 16.23 14.06 -20.85
N ASP A 31 16.51 15.27 -21.33
CA ASP A 31 17.44 16.17 -20.66
C ASP A 31 16.78 16.81 -19.44
N ALA A 32 15.49 17.15 -19.53
CA ALA A 32 14.69 17.55 -18.37
C ALA A 32 14.68 16.45 -17.29
N ALA A 33 14.49 15.18 -17.67
CA ALA A 33 14.57 14.04 -16.76
C ALA A 33 15.93 13.96 -16.06
N ARG A 34 17.04 14.08 -16.80
CA ARG A 34 18.41 14.02 -16.26
C ARG A 34 18.71 15.15 -15.28
N GLN A 35 18.29 16.38 -15.58
CA GLN A 35 18.51 17.53 -14.70
C GLN A 35 17.79 17.37 -13.36
N LEU A 36 16.64 16.70 -13.35
CA LEU A 36 15.92 16.36 -12.12
C LEU A 36 16.47 15.08 -11.46
N GLY A 37 17.38 14.36 -12.11
CA GLY A 37 17.82 13.04 -11.66
C GLY A 37 16.69 11.99 -11.71
N VAL A 38 15.78 12.11 -12.67
CA VAL A 38 14.80 11.07 -13.03
C VAL A 38 15.50 10.09 -13.96
N TYR A 39 15.47 8.80 -13.60
CA TYR A 39 16.10 7.78 -14.42
C TYR A 39 15.21 7.42 -15.61
N VAL A 40 15.62 7.83 -16.81
CA VAL A 40 15.06 7.38 -18.08
C VAL A 40 16.18 6.75 -18.90
N GLU A 41 16.05 5.47 -19.22
CA GLU A 41 17.14 4.70 -19.81
C GLU A 41 17.44 5.16 -21.25
N SER A 42 18.71 5.45 -21.55
CA SER A 42 19.14 5.94 -22.87
C SER A 42 20.47 5.33 -23.32
N VAL A 43 20.44 4.02 -23.61
CA VAL A 43 21.62 3.26 -24.07
C VAL A 43 22.13 3.67 -25.44
N CYS A 44 21.27 4.23 -26.30
CA CYS A 44 21.65 4.68 -27.64
C CYS A 44 22.16 6.13 -27.70
N GLY A 45 22.32 6.81 -26.56
CA GLY A 45 22.76 8.20 -26.49
C GLY A 45 21.81 9.17 -27.18
N GLY A 46 20.49 8.93 -27.11
CA GLY A 46 19.47 9.80 -27.70
C GLY A 46 19.27 9.67 -29.23
N ARG A 47 19.76 8.59 -29.84
CA ARG A 47 19.59 8.32 -31.28
C ARG A 47 18.23 7.74 -31.67
N ALA A 48 17.34 7.49 -30.72
CA ALA A 48 16.00 6.93 -30.93
C ALA A 48 16.00 5.55 -31.62
N THR A 49 17.00 4.70 -31.36
CA THR A 49 17.13 3.37 -31.97
C THR A 49 16.88 2.20 -31.01
N CYS A 50 16.92 2.43 -29.70
CA CYS A 50 16.83 1.37 -28.69
C CYS A 50 15.44 1.20 -28.05
N GLY A 51 14.60 2.25 -28.09
CA GLY A 51 13.30 2.25 -27.41
C GLY A 51 13.35 2.17 -25.89
N ARG A 52 14.50 2.34 -25.22
CA ARG A 52 14.58 2.30 -23.76
C ARG A 52 14.11 3.59 -23.08
N CYS A 53 14.06 4.69 -23.83
CA CYS A 53 13.71 6.02 -23.33
C CYS A 53 12.20 6.33 -23.50
N GLN A 54 11.36 5.31 -23.48
CA GLN A 54 9.92 5.48 -23.69
C GLN A 54 9.28 6.27 -22.54
N ILE A 55 8.33 7.12 -22.90
CA ILE A 55 7.51 7.92 -21.98
C ILE A 55 6.08 7.99 -22.51
N GLU A 56 5.14 8.37 -21.66
CA GLU A 56 3.75 8.64 -22.05
C GLU A 56 3.32 9.99 -21.48
N VAL A 57 2.65 10.82 -22.28
CA VAL A 57 2.07 12.08 -21.80
C VAL A 57 0.76 11.75 -21.11
N GLN A 58 0.61 12.15 -19.85
CA GLN A 58 -0.65 12.04 -19.13
C GLN A 58 -1.48 13.28 -19.41
N GLU A 59 -2.63 13.11 -20.04
CA GLU A 59 -3.53 14.21 -20.37
C GLU A 59 -4.52 14.48 -19.22
N GLY A 60 -4.92 15.74 -19.09
CA GLY A 60 -5.95 16.17 -18.15
C GLY A 60 -5.49 17.26 -17.19
N ASN A 61 -6.39 17.58 -16.25
CA ASN A 61 -6.17 18.58 -15.23
C ASN A 61 -5.71 17.93 -13.91
N PHE A 62 -4.48 18.24 -13.50
CA PHE A 62 -3.83 17.73 -12.29
C PHE A 62 -3.83 18.80 -11.19
N ALA A 63 -4.97 18.92 -10.48
CA ALA A 63 -5.21 19.98 -9.51
C ALA A 63 -4.13 20.10 -8.41
N LYS A 64 -3.65 18.97 -7.85
CA LYS A 64 -2.58 18.93 -6.83
C LYS A 64 -1.31 19.66 -7.30
N HIS A 65 -0.99 19.52 -8.57
CA HIS A 65 0.25 20.06 -9.15
C HIS A 65 0.04 21.40 -9.85
N LYS A 66 -1.23 21.84 -10.01
CA LYS A 66 -1.62 23.03 -10.78
C LYS A 66 -1.09 22.96 -12.22
N ILE A 67 -1.22 21.78 -12.84
CA ILE A 67 -0.77 21.50 -14.20
C ILE A 67 -1.98 21.06 -15.04
N ILE A 68 -2.12 21.65 -16.23
CA ILE A 68 -2.97 21.11 -17.30
C ILE A 68 -2.03 20.53 -18.35
N SER A 69 -2.08 19.22 -18.54
CA SER A 69 -1.21 18.50 -19.46
C SER A 69 -2.01 18.00 -20.66
N SER A 70 -1.42 18.12 -21.85
CA SER A 70 -2.04 17.77 -23.13
C SER A 70 -0.98 17.21 -24.08
N ASN A 71 -1.37 16.33 -25.00
CA ASN A 71 -0.49 15.91 -26.09
C ASN A 71 -0.08 17.06 -27.03
N ASP A 72 -0.79 18.19 -26.99
CA ASP A 72 -0.39 19.42 -27.70
C ASP A 72 0.78 20.14 -27.04
N HIS A 73 1.08 19.81 -25.77
CA HIS A 73 2.19 20.40 -25.02
C HIS A 73 3.52 19.65 -25.23
N ILE A 74 3.54 18.58 -26.02
CA ILE A 74 4.74 17.87 -26.45
C ILE A 74 4.91 18.02 -27.97
N SER A 75 6.14 18.02 -28.47
CA SER A 75 6.39 18.11 -29.91
C SER A 75 5.69 16.97 -30.67
N PRO A 76 5.24 17.19 -31.92
CA PRO A 76 4.75 16.11 -32.78
C PRO A 76 5.79 14.98 -32.93
N LYS A 77 5.33 13.78 -33.31
CA LYS A 77 6.24 12.67 -33.63
C LYS A 77 7.16 13.10 -34.77
N GLY A 78 8.47 13.09 -34.52
CA GLY A 78 9.47 13.40 -35.56
C GLY A 78 9.89 12.16 -36.36
N ALA A 79 10.62 12.37 -37.45
CA ALA A 79 11.11 11.30 -38.33
C ALA A 79 11.87 10.16 -37.61
N LYS A 80 12.50 10.46 -36.47
CA LYS A 80 13.17 9.47 -35.62
C LYS A 80 12.18 8.52 -34.92
N GLU A 81 11.09 9.06 -34.37
CA GLU A 81 10.03 8.29 -33.72
C GLU A 81 9.26 7.47 -34.75
N GLU A 82 8.87 8.08 -35.88
CA GLU A 82 8.19 7.38 -36.98
C GLU A 82 9.02 6.22 -37.54
N ARG A 83 10.34 6.43 -37.70
CA ARG A 83 11.26 5.36 -38.11
C ARG A 83 11.28 4.22 -37.10
N TYR A 84 11.33 4.54 -35.81
CA TYR A 84 11.36 3.51 -34.76
C TYR A 84 10.04 2.71 -34.74
N GLU A 85 8.90 3.42 -34.77
CA GLU A 85 7.56 2.83 -34.81
C GLU A 85 7.39 1.89 -36.00
N ARG A 86 7.82 2.31 -37.21
CA ARG A 86 7.76 1.45 -38.40
C ARG A 86 8.63 0.20 -38.31
N VAL A 87 9.79 0.28 -37.65
CA VAL A 87 10.78 -0.82 -37.63
C VAL A 87 10.56 -1.78 -36.47
N ARG A 88 10.14 -1.29 -35.31
CA ARG A 88 10.05 -2.09 -34.07
C ARG A 88 8.68 -2.06 -33.40
N GLY A 89 7.77 -1.20 -33.83
CA GLY A 89 6.51 -0.93 -33.15
C GLY A 89 6.74 -0.05 -31.92
N LEU A 90 5.89 0.96 -31.76
CA LEU A 90 5.78 1.77 -30.55
C LEU A 90 4.31 1.73 -30.12
N PRO A 91 3.97 1.40 -28.86
CA PRO A 91 2.59 1.43 -28.41
C PRO A 91 1.95 2.81 -28.64
N GLU A 92 0.64 2.84 -28.91
CA GLU A 92 -0.07 3.99 -29.49
C GLU A 92 0.10 5.31 -28.71
N ARG A 93 0.27 5.22 -27.38
CA ARG A 93 0.48 6.38 -26.49
C ARG A 93 1.93 6.65 -26.09
N ARG A 94 2.88 5.80 -26.50
CA ARG A 94 4.28 5.95 -26.12
C ARG A 94 5.03 6.88 -27.06
N ARG A 95 5.94 7.65 -26.48
CA ARG A 95 6.84 8.61 -27.13
C ARG A 95 8.28 8.28 -26.75
N LEU A 96 9.26 8.73 -27.53
CA LEU A 96 10.67 8.60 -27.18
C LEU A 96 11.16 9.90 -26.56
N SER A 97 11.42 9.92 -25.25
CA SER A 97 11.84 11.13 -24.51
C SER A 97 13.11 11.79 -25.07
N CYS A 98 13.97 11.02 -25.74
CA CYS A 98 15.18 11.55 -26.36
C CYS A 98 14.95 12.28 -27.70
N SER A 99 13.74 12.16 -28.26
CA SER A 99 13.34 12.82 -29.50
C SER A 99 12.21 13.82 -29.30
N ALA A 100 11.39 13.63 -28.27
CA ALA A 100 10.29 14.52 -27.94
C ALA A 100 10.77 15.77 -27.19
N GLN A 101 10.19 16.93 -27.51
CA GLN A 101 10.51 18.22 -26.91
C GLN A 101 9.32 18.80 -26.16
N ILE A 102 9.60 19.53 -25.08
CA ILE A 102 8.62 20.20 -24.23
C ILE A 102 8.13 21.48 -24.93
N LEU A 103 6.83 21.64 -25.13
CA LEU A 103 6.19 22.82 -25.73
C LEU A 103 5.26 23.57 -24.76
N GLY A 104 4.76 22.90 -23.73
CA GLY A 104 3.90 23.45 -22.69
C GLY A 104 3.99 22.63 -21.40
N ASP A 105 3.15 22.95 -20.43
CA ASP A 105 3.12 22.24 -19.15
C ASP A 105 2.78 20.75 -19.37
N LEU A 106 3.58 19.85 -18.79
CA LEU A 106 3.49 18.41 -19.06
C LEU A 106 3.54 17.58 -17.77
N VAL A 107 2.69 16.56 -17.71
CA VAL A 107 2.85 15.41 -16.82
C VAL A 107 3.32 14.23 -17.66
N ILE A 108 4.54 13.77 -17.37
CA ILE A 108 5.20 12.68 -18.09
C ILE A 108 5.20 11.43 -17.20
N ASP A 109 4.58 10.35 -17.68
CA ASP A 109 4.71 9.02 -17.08
C ASP A 109 5.92 8.31 -17.67
N VAL A 110 6.77 7.76 -16.79
CA VAL A 110 7.92 6.92 -17.15
C VAL A 110 7.53 5.45 -16.90
N PRO A 111 7.27 4.67 -17.97
CA PRO A 111 6.74 3.32 -17.83
C PRO A 111 7.68 2.40 -17.05
N GLN A 112 7.16 1.75 -16.02
CA GLN A 112 7.96 0.91 -15.11
C GLN A 112 8.52 -0.35 -15.78
N ASP A 113 7.90 -0.85 -16.84
CA ASP A 113 8.39 -1.98 -17.65
C ASP A 113 9.68 -1.66 -18.43
N THR A 114 10.04 -0.38 -18.53
CA THR A 114 11.29 0.07 -19.16
C THR A 114 12.43 0.29 -18.17
N VAL A 115 12.15 0.24 -16.86
CA VAL A 115 13.14 0.42 -15.79
C VAL A 115 13.70 -0.95 -15.40
N ILE A 116 14.98 -1.21 -15.70
CA ILE A 116 15.64 -2.51 -15.41
C ILE A 116 15.73 -2.79 -13.89
N ASN A 117 15.61 -1.75 -13.06
CA ASN A 117 15.51 -1.83 -11.60
C ASN A 117 14.05 -1.72 -11.10
N ALA A 118 13.07 -2.20 -11.86
CA ALA A 118 11.72 -2.36 -11.34
C ALA A 118 11.79 -3.19 -10.06
N GLN A 119 11.46 -2.57 -8.93
CA GLN A 119 11.53 -3.23 -7.63
C GLN A 119 10.74 -4.53 -7.71
N THR A 120 11.40 -5.63 -7.38
CA THR A 120 10.67 -6.89 -7.17
C THR A 120 9.94 -6.74 -5.85
N ILE A 121 8.71 -6.22 -5.90
CA ILE A 121 7.84 -6.12 -4.74
C ILE A 121 7.41 -7.55 -4.39
N ARG A 122 8.14 -8.18 -3.48
CA ARG A 122 7.72 -9.41 -2.82
C ARG A 122 7.23 -9.06 -1.42
N LYS A 123 5.92 -9.15 -1.23
CA LYS A 123 5.35 -9.33 0.10
C LYS A 123 5.29 -10.84 0.29
N ASP A 124 6.29 -11.44 0.94
CA ASP A 124 6.27 -12.89 1.19
C ASP A 124 5.06 -13.24 2.06
N ALA A 125 4.45 -14.38 1.75
CA ALA A 125 3.26 -14.83 2.47
C ALA A 125 3.66 -15.33 3.86
N ASP A 126 2.95 -14.87 4.88
CA ASP A 126 3.13 -15.38 6.24
C ASP A 126 2.84 -16.90 6.31
N THR A 127 3.58 -17.60 7.18
CA THR A 127 3.56 -19.04 7.42
C THR A 127 2.40 -19.52 8.30
N ARG A 128 1.48 -18.62 8.71
CA ARG A 128 0.30 -18.95 9.50
C ARG A 128 -0.49 -20.11 8.89
N VAL A 129 -0.81 -21.08 9.74
CA VAL A 129 -1.69 -22.20 9.39
C VAL A 129 -3.13 -21.74 9.50
N ILE A 130 -3.84 -21.75 8.37
CA ILE A 130 -5.24 -21.32 8.28
C ILE A 130 -6.11 -22.58 8.17
N ALA A 131 -7.05 -22.75 9.10
CA ALA A 131 -8.03 -23.83 9.05
C ALA A 131 -8.88 -23.70 7.78
N ARG A 132 -9.07 -24.79 7.06
CA ARG A 132 -9.74 -24.78 5.74
C ARG A 132 -11.22 -25.10 5.89
N ASP A 133 -12.05 -24.15 5.50
CA ASP A 133 -13.49 -24.29 5.25
C ASP A 133 -13.84 -23.39 4.06
N THR A 134 -13.29 -23.73 2.89
CA THR A 134 -13.36 -22.89 1.69
C THR A 134 -14.79 -22.78 1.18
N ALA A 135 -15.14 -21.64 0.57
CA ALA A 135 -16.44 -21.47 -0.09
C ALA A 135 -16.60 -22.40 -1.31
N ILE A 136 -15.50 -22.95 -1.84
CA ILE A 136 -15.49 -23.94 -2.94
C ILE A 136 -15.15 -25.32 -2.40
N ARG A 137 -15.95 -26.33 -2.78
CA ARG A 137 -15.69 -27.75 -2.53
C ARG A 137 -15.61 -28.52 -3.84
N MET A 138 -14.54 -29.29 -4.03
CA MET A 138 -14.39 -30.20 -5.18
C MET A 138 -15.05 -31.53 -4.86
N CYS A 139 -16.05 -31.92 -5.65
CA CYS A 139 -16.90 -33.07 -5.41
C CYS A 139 -16.81 -34.05 -6.57
N TYR A 140 -16.07 -35.15 -6.40
CA TYR A 140 -16.03 -36.26 -7.35
C TYR A 140 -17.24 -37.18 -7.14
N VAL A 141 -17.87 -37.62 -8.23
CA VAL A 141 -19.01 -38.53 -8.22
C VAL A 141 -18.99 -39.51 -9.38
N GLU A 142 -19.55 -40.69 -9.15
CA GLU A 142 -19.94 -41.65 -10.16
C GLU A 142 -21.45 -41.56 -10.39
N ILE A 143 -21.87 -41.62 -11.65
CA ILE A 143 -23.23 -41.30 -12.07
C ILE A 143 -23.81 -42.54 -12.75
N GLU A 144 -25.02 -42.96 -12.37
CA GLU A 144 -25.70 -44.07 -13.06
C GLU A 144 -25.83 -43.76 -14.54
N GLU A 145 -25.59 -44.72 -15.44
CA GLU A 145 -25.76 -44.57 -16.90
C GLU A 145 -27.22 -44.25 -17.28
N PRO A 146 -27.48 -43.61 -18.44
CA PRO A 146 -28.85 -43.39 -18.90
C PRO A 146 -29.53 -44.73 -19.19
N ASP A 147 -30.75 -44.90 -18.67
CA ASP A 147 -31.52 -46.13 -18.78
C ASP A 147 -32.93 -45.82 -19.32
N MET A 148 -33.39 -46.58 -20.31
CA MET A 148 -34.75 -46.47 -20.86
C MET A 148 -35.83 -46.77 -19.82
N HIS A 149 -35.54 -47.59 -18.81
CA HIS A 149 -36.46 -47.90 -17.72
C HIS A 149 -36.48 -46.82 -16.62
N LYS A 150 -35.51 -45.92 -16.60
CA LYS A 150 -35.42 -44.76 -15.69
C LYS A 150 -35.08 -43.48 -16.49
N PRO A 151 -36.05 -42.89 -17.23
CA PRO A 151 -35.79 -41.82 -18.19
C PRO A 151 -35.52 -40.45 -17.53
N LEU A 152 -34.42 -40.34 -16.79
CA LEU A 152 -33.95 -39.11 -16.15
C LEU A 152 -32.89 -38.39 -17.00
N GLY A 153 -32.94 -37.06 -17.02
CA GLY A 153 -31.95 -36.24 -17.71
C GLY A 153 -30.55 -36.36 -17.08
N ASP A 154 -29.51 -36.15 -17.88
CA ASP A 154 -28.10 -36.21 -17.44
C ASP A 154 -27.81 -35.26 -16.27
N LEU A 155 -28.41 -34.06 -16.28
CA LEU A 155 -28.29 -33.10 -15.18
C LEU A 155 -28.98 -33.59 -13.90
N ASP A 156 -30.14 -34.22 -14.01
CA ASP A 156 -30.89 -34.73 -12.85
C ASP A 156 -30.16 -35.90 -12.21
N ARG A 157 -29.62 -36.82 -13.02
CA ARG A 157 -28.75 -37.91 -12.55
C ARG A 157 -27.52 -37.38 -11.83
N LEU A 158 -26.85 -36.37 -12.40
CA LEU A 158 -25.71 -35.70 -11.77
C LEU A 158 -26.08 -35.03 -10.44
N LYS A 159 -27.22 -34.33 -10.38
CA LYS A 159 -27.73 -33.71 -9.14
C LYS A 159 -27.96 -34.76 -8.05
N ILE A 160 -28.63 -35.86 -8.39
CA ILE A 160 -28.91 -36.95 -7.46
C ILE A 160 -27.61 -37.53 -6.90
N ALA A 161 -26.62 -37.81 -7.75
CA ALA A 161 -25.32 -38.33 -7.33
C ALA A 161 -24.59 -37.35 -6.39
N LEU A 162 -24.50 -36.07 -6.76
CA LEU A 162 -23.85 -35.04 -5.92
C LEU A 162 -24.57 -34.85 -4.59
N MET A 163 -25.90 -34.81 -4.58
CA MET A 163 -26.67 -34.63 -3.36
C MET A 163 -26.54 -35.82 -2.40
N LYS A 164 -26.56 -37.04 -2.94
CA LYS A 164 -26.41 -38.27 -2.17
C LYS A 164 -25.01 -38.41 -1.58
N ASP A 165 -23.97 -38.32 -2.41
CA ASP A 165 -22.61 -38.66 -2.01
C ASP A 165 -21.95 -37.56 -1.17
N TRP A 166 -22.37 -36.30 -1.35
CA TRP A 166 -21.80 -35.14 -0.66
C TRP A 166 -22.76 -34.51 0.37
N GLY A 167 -23.92 -35.11 0.62
CA GLY A 167 -24.87 -34.70 1.65
C GLY A 167 -25.51 -33.32 1.42
N LEU A 168 -25.76 -32.96 0.16
CA LEU A 168 -26.33 -31.66 -0.21
C LEU A 168 -27.85 -31.72 -0.23
N LYS A 169 -28.51 -30.77 0.43
CA LYS A 169 -29.98 -30.69 0.51
C LYS A 169 -30.63 -30.14 -0.77
N ASN A 170 -29.99 -29.15 -1.38
CA ASN A 170 -30.42 -28.53 -2.62
C ASN A 170 -29.18 -28.13 -3.43
N LEU A 171 -29.30 -28.17 -4.76
CA LEU A 171 -28.19 -27.94 -5.67
C LEU A 171 -28.65 -27.28 -6.97
N GLU A 172 -28.08 -26.11 -7.24
CA GLU A 172 -28.27 -25.38 -8.49
C GLU A 172 -27.02 -25.43 -9.37
N PHE A 173 -27.16 -25.04 -10.64
CA PHE A 173 -26.07 -25.00 -11.60
C PHE A 173 -26.00 -23.61 -12.20
N ASP A 174 -24.78 -23.11 -12.39
CA ASP A 174 -24.61 -21.95 -13.26
C ASP A 174 -25.02 -22.30 -14.70
N PHE A 175 -25.81 -21.42 -15.31
CA PHE A 175 -26.46 -21.67 -16.60
C PHE A 175 -25.49 -22.12 -17.70
N TYR A 176 -24.27 -21.55 -17.73
CA TYR A 176 -23.28 -21.84 -18.75
C TYR A 176 -22.81 -23.32 -18.76
N LEU A 177 -23.05 -24.07 -17.68
CA LEU A 177 -22.73 -25.49 -17.60
C LEU A 177 -23.78 -26.37 -18.28
N LEU A 178 -25.04 -25.94 -18.36
CA LEU A 178 -26.15 -26.75 -18.88
C LEU A 178 -25.88 -27.32 -20.28
N PRO A 179 -25.37 -26.53 -21.25
CA PRO A 179 -25.06 -27.06 -22.59
C PRO A 179 -23.91 -28.08 -22.62
N GLN A 180 -23.10 -28.15 -21.54
CA GLN A 180 -21.87 -28.93 -21.50
C GLN A 180 -22.04 -30.27 -20.77
N VAL A 181 -23.07 -30.42 -19.92
CA VAL A 181 -23.25 -31.57 -19.03
C VAL A 181 -23.13 -32.89 -19.78
N GLN A 182 -23.92 -33.09 -20.84
CA GLN A 182 -23.96 -34.35 -21.58
C GLN A 182 -22.61 -34.76 -22.17
N GLY A 183 -21.87 -33.79 -22.72
CA GLY A 183 -20.55 -34.01 -23.31
C GLY A 183 -19.51 -34.33 -22.24
N ILE A 184 -19.56 -33.63 -21.10
CA ILE A 184 -18.65 -33.87 -19.98
C ILE A 184 -18.87 -35.27 -19.39
N LEU A 185 -20.12 -35.64 -19.10
CA LEU A 185 -20.41 -36.94 -18.48
C LEU A 185 -20.00 -38.12 -19.36
N ARG A 186 -20.25 -38.05 -20.68
CA ARG A 186 -19.81 -39.07 -21.63
C ARG A 186 -18.29 -39.17 -21.70
N LYS A 187 -17.60 -38.03 -21.80
CA LYS A 187 -16.12 -38.00 -21.84
C LYS A 187 -15.50 -38.57 -20.55
N GLY A 188 -16.17 -38.40 -19.42
CA GLY A 188 -15.75 -38.93 -18.13
C GLY A 188 -16.16 -40.38 -17.87
N ASN A 189 -16.76 -41.10 -18.83
CA ASN A 189 -17.34 -42.43 -18.63
C ASN A 189 -18.25 -42.47 -17.40
N TRP A 190 -19.17 -41.49 -17.32
CA TRP A 190 -20.13 -41.31 -16.22
C TRP A 190 -19.48 -41.02 -14.86
N THR A 191 -18.24 -40.56 -14.85
CA THR A 191 -17.59 -39.98 -13.68
C THR A 191 -17.31 -38.50 -13.92
N ALA A 192 -17.44 -37.67 -12.88
CA ALA A 192 -17.21 -36.24 -12.99
C ALA A 192 -16.75 -35.64 -11.66
N THR A 193 -16.04 -34.50 -11.74
CA THR A 193 -15.76 -33.64 -10.61
C THR A 193 -16.50 -32.33 -10.77
N ALA A 194 -17.30 -31.94 -9.78
CA ALA A 194 -18.00 -30.67 -9.72
C ALA A 194 -17.34 -29.73 -8.68
N ALA A 195 -17.07 -28.49 -9.06
CA ALA A 195 -16.78 -27.42 -8.10
C ALA A 195 -18.09 -26.84 -7.59
N ILE A 196 -18.34 -26.97 -6.29
CA ILE A 196 -19.55 -26.47 -5.64
C ILE A 196 -19.20 -25.25 -4.83
N HIS A 197 -19.84 -24.12 -5.13
CA HIS A 197 -19.77 -22.90 -4.33
C HIS A 197 -20.90 -22.87 -3.30
N LYS A 198 -20.54 -22.62 -2.05
CA LYS A 198 -21.45 -22.30 -0.94
C LYS A 198 -20.71 -21.44 0.09
N ASP A 199 -20.98 -20.13 0.10
CA ASP A 199 -20.33 -19.19 1.01
C ASP A 199 -21.02 -19.20 2.39
N ALA A 200 -22.28 -18.74 2.47
CA ALA A 200 -23.05 -18.81 3.70
C ALA A 200 -23.82 -20.12 3.84
N ASP A 201 -24.11 -20.56 5.06
CA ASP A 201 -24.87 -21.79 5.29
C ASP A 201 -26.33 -21.70 4.81
N SER A 202 -26.87 -20.48 4.78
CA SER A 202 -28.16 -20.13 4.19
C SER A 202 -28.18 -20.15 2.67
N ASP A 203 -27.02 -20.11 2.01
CA ASP A 203 -26.95 -20.08 0.55
C ASP A 203 -27.33 -21.43 -0.05
N ILE A 204 -27.94 -21.39 -1.23
CA ILE A 204 -28.14 -22.59 -2.05
C ILE A 204 -26.79 -22.99 -2.63
N ALA A 205 -26.38 -24.24 -2.41
CA ALA A 205 -25.16 -24.78 -3.01
C ALA A 205 -25.28 -24.75 -4.54
N ARG A 206 -24.23 -24.30 -5.21
CA ARG A 206 -24.25 -24.13 -6.67
C ARG A 206 -23.03 -24.75 -7.32
N VAL A 207 -23.25 -25.62 -8.31
CA VAL A 207 -22.19 -26.09 -9.19
C VAL A 207 -21.75 -24.95 -10.09
N ILE A 208 -20.49 -24.55 -9.93
CA ILE A 208 -19.88 -23.44 -10.66
C ILE A 208 -18.88 -23.90 -11.71
N ALA A 209 -18.40 -25.15 -11.68
CA ALA A 209 -17.57 -25.72 -12.74
C ALA A 209 -17.68 -27.25 -12.72
N LEU A 210 -17.45 -27.89 -13.87
CA LEU A 210 -17.60 -29.34 -14.05
C LEU A 210 -16.50 -29.88 -14.96
N TRP A 211 -15.88 -30.99 -14.59
CA TRP A 211 -14.85 -31.68 -15.37
C TRP A 211 -15.17 -33.17 -15.52
N PRO A 212 -14.77 -33.80 -16.65
CA PRO A 212 -14.86 -35.25 -16.81
C PRO A 212 -13.85 -35.94 -15.89
N GLY A 213 -14.25 -37.01 -15.20
CA GLY A 213 -13.38 -37.75 -14.31
C GLY A 213 -12.92 -36.96 -13.08
N LEU A 214 -11.77 -37.36 -12.52
CA LEU A 214 -11.18 -36.75 -11.34
C LEU A 214 -10.40 -35.47 -11.69
N LYS A 215 -10.76 -34.34 -11.06
CA LYS A 215 -9.97 -33.09 -11.07
C LYS A 215 -9.55 -32.75 -9.65
N ASN A 216 -8.26 -32.88 -9.37
CA ASN A 216 -7.71 -32.69 -8.02
C ASN A 216 -6.91 -31.39 -7.86
N GLU A 217 -7.36 -30.33 -8.52
CA GLU A 217 -6.72 -29.01 -8.47
C GLU A 217 -7.80 -27.94 -8.43
N ALA A 218 -7.66 -27.02 -7.49
CA ALA A 218 -8.52 -25.86 -7.33
C ALA A 218 -7.70 -24.76 -6.66
N TYR A 219 -7.72 -23.57 -7.25
CA TYR A 219 -6.95 -22.42 -6.77
C TYR A 219 -7.86 -21.23 -6.51
N GLY A 220 -7.36 -20.31 -5.69
CA GLY A 220 -7.97 -19.03 -5.47
C GLY A 220 -6.94 -17.92 -5.33
N LEU A 221 -7.42 -16.68 -5.37
CA LEU A 221 -6.58 -15.48 -5.26
C LEU A 221 -6.88 -14.75 -3.95
N ALA A 222 -5.85 -14.27 -3.28
CA ALA A 222 -5.97 -13.29 -2.20
C ALA A 222 -5.17 -12.05 -2.60
N CYS A 223 -5.84 -10.91 -2.72
CA CYS A 223 -5.26 -9.70 -3.31
C CYS A 223 -5.48 -8.48 -2.41
N ASP A 224 -4.38 -7.79 -2.10
CA ASP A 224 -4.34 -6.51 -1.40
C ASP A 224 -4.09 -5.40 -2.42
N ILE A 225 -5.10 -4.55 -2.64
CA ILE A 225 -5.07 -3.42 -3.57
C ILE A 225 -4.67 -2.16 -2.79
N GLY A 226 -3.37 -1.98 -2.59
CA GLY A 226 -2.83 -0.77 -1.98
C GLY A 226 -2.79 0.42 -2.95
N SER A 227 -2.70 1.63 -2.40
CA SER A 227 -2.58 2.87 -3.18
C SER A 227 -1.32 2.88 -4.04
N THR A 228 -0.18 2.44 -3.50
CA THR A 228 1.12 2.39 -4.21
C THR A 228 1.44 1.01 -4.77
N THR A 229 0.98 -0.06 -4.11
CA THR A 229 1.38 -1.44 -4.40
C THR A 229 0.17 -2.35 -4.38
N ILE A 230 0.05 -3.21 -5.40
CA ILE A 230 -0.92 -4.30 -5.44
C ILE A 230 -0.16 -5.60 -5.19
N ALA A 231 -0.58 -6.39 -4.21
CA ALA A 231 0.03 -7.67 -3.86
C ALA A 231 -0.98 -8.81 -3.98
N MET A 232 -0.57 -9.92 -4.60
CA MET A 232 -1.43 -11.06 -4.87
C MET A 232 -0.76 -12.37 -4.50
N HIS A 233 -1.55 -13.24 -3.87
CA HIS A 233 -1.18 -14.61 -3.54
C HIS A 233 -2.09 -15.58 -4.29
N LEU A 234 -1.49 -16.51 -5.04
CA LEU A 234 -2.17 -17.66 -5.62
C LEU A 234 -2.14 -18.80 -4.61
N VAL A 235 -3.30 -19.31 -4.20
CA VAL A 235 -3.44 -20.26 -3.11
C VAL A 235 -4.18 -21.50 -3.56
N SER A 236 -3.66 -22.69 -3.24
CA SER A 236 -4.39 -23.95 -3.44
C SER A 236 -5.54 -24.04 -2.43
N LEU A 237 -6.78 -24.14 -2.91
CA LEU A 237 -7.96 -24.30 -2.06
C LEU A 237 -7.99 -25.68 -1.37
N LEU A 238 -7.38 -26.69 -2.01
CA LEU A 238 -7.33 -28.05 -1.49
C LEU A 238 -6.30 -28.25 -0.38
N SER A 239 -5.24 -27.44 -0.31
CA SER A 239 -4.17 -27.60 0.68
C SER A 239 -3.96 -26.38 1.57
N GLY A 240 -4.39 -25.19 1.14
CA GLY A 240 -4.08 -23.92 1.78
C GLY A 240 -2.68 -23.36 1.46
N ARG A 241 -1.86 -24.12 0.71
CA ARG A 241 -0.51 -23.73 0.32
C ARG A 241 -0.54 -22.58 -0.67
N VAL A 242 0.31 -21.58 -0.44
CA VAL A 242 0.60 -20.52 -1.41
C VAL A 242 1.45 -21.11 -2.54
N ALA A 243 0.90 -21.13 -3.75
CA ALA A 243 1.55 -21.63 -4.95
C ALA A 243 2.51 -20.58 -5.54
N ALA A 244 2.13 -19.31 -5.51
CA ALA A 244 2.94 -18.18 -5.97
C ALA A 244 2.53 -16.88 -5.26
N SER A 245 3.44 -15.91 -5.18
CA SER A 245 3.19 -14.57 -4.64
C SER A 245 3.92 -13.54 -5.46
N SER A 246 3.22 -12.51 -5.92
CA SER A 246 3.83 -11.41 -6.65
C SER A 246 3.16 -10.09 -6.29
N GLY A 247 3.90 -8.99 -6.45
CA GLY A 247 3.37 -7.64 -6.41
C GLY A 247 3.65 -6.86 -7.69
N THR A 248 2.95 -5.74 -7.84
CA THR A 248 3.20 -4.71 -8.86
C THR A 248 2.94 -3.33 -8.29
N SER A 249 3.58 -2.31 -8.84
CA SER A 249 3.20 -0.92 -8.58
C SER A 249 1.78 -0.67 -9.08
N ASN A 250 0.99 0.08 -8.31
CA ASN A 250 -0.36 0.45 -8.70
C ASN A 250 -0.28 1.49 -9.84
N PRO A 251 -0.75 1.18 -11.06
CA PRO A 251 -0.63 2.08 -12.21
C PRO A 251 -1.46 3.35 -12.06
N GLN A 252 -2.37 3.41 -11.09
CA GLN A 252 -3.17 4.60 -10.82
C GLN A 252 -2.35 5.78 -10.29
N ILE A 253 -1.10 5.55 -9.88
CA ILE A 253 -0.15 6.60 -9.49
C ILE A 253 -0.04 7.71 -10.54
N ARG A 254 -0.18 7.37 -11.84
CA ARG A 254 -0.14 8.33 -12.95
C ARG A 254 -1.27 9.35 -12.95
N PHE A 255 -2.41 9.01 -12.34
CA PHE A 255 -3.56 9.91 -12.22
C PHE A 255 -3.56 10.67 -10.89
N GLY A 256 -2.74 10.24 -9.94
CA GLY A 256 -2.62 10.83 -8.61
C GLY A 256 -1.69 10.01 -7.71
N GLU A 257 -0.69 10.68 -7.16
CA GLU A 257 0.30 10.09 -6.25
C GLU A 257 -0.33 9.54 -4.97
N ASP A 258 -1.31 10.26 -4.45
CA ASP A 258 -2.03 9.93 -3.22
C ASP A 258 -3.53 9.75 -3.49
N LEU A 259 -4.24 9.26 -2.48
CA LEU A 259 -5.67 8.97 -2.55
C LEU A 259 -6.52 10.20 -2.92
N MET A 260 -6.27 11.35 -2.30
CA MET A 260 -7.06 12.57 -2.52
C MET A 260 -6.82 13.19 -3.89
N SER A 261 -5.58 13.08 -4.39
CA SER A 261 -5.24 13.51 -5.74
C SER A 261 -5.94 12.66 -6.81
N ARG A 262 -6.16 11.37 -6.55
CA ARG A 262 -6.97 10.51 -7.43
C ARG A 262 -8.44 10.92 -7.42
N VAL A 263 -9.01 11.18 -6.25
CA VAL A 263 -10.39 11.68 -6.16
C VAL A 263 -10.51 13.01 -6.91
N SER A 264 -9.58 13.93 -6.70
CA SER A 264 -9.53 15.22 -7.42
C SER A 264 -9.42 15.02 -8.92
N TYR A 265 -8.63 14.05 -9.40
CA TYR A 265 -8.52 13.73 -10.82
C TYR A 265 -9.84 13.22 -11.39
N VAL A 266 -10.58 12.37 -10.67
CA VAL A 266 -11.93 11.95 -11.08
C VAL A 266 -12.88 13.14 -11.17
N MET A 267 -12.84 14.06 -10.20
CA MET A 267 -13.69 15.26 -10.20
C MET A 267 -13.38 16.21 -11.37
N MET A 268 -12.11 16.30 -11.78
CA MET A 268 -11.64 17.26 -12.79
C MET A 268 -11.66 16.70 -14.22
N ASN A 269 -11.78 15.38 -14.38
CA ASN A 269 -11.69 14.71 -15.68
C ASN A 269 -12.87 13.73 -15.84
N PRO A 270 -13.80 13.95 -16.78
CA PRO A 270 -15.04 13.16 -16.91
C PRO A 270 -14.82 11.64 -17.08
N ASP A 271 -13.71 11.25 -17.70
CA ASP A 271 -13.29 9.86 -17.95
C ASP A 271 -12.36 9.30 -16.86
N GLY A 272 -11.99 10.11 -15.86
CA GLY A 272 -11.00 9.75 -14.85
C GLY A 272 -11.35 8.51 -14.04
N ARG A 273 -12.63 8.33 -13.67
CA ARG A 273 -13.13 7.13 -12.99
C ARG A 273 -12.93 5.88 -13.86
N GLU A 274 -13.32 5.95 -15.13
CA GLU A 274 -13.23 4.82 -16.05
C GLU A 274 -11.77 4.45 -16.33
N GLY A 275 -10.93 5.45 -16.62
CA GLY A 275 -9.49 5.25 -16.82
C GLY A 275 -8.80 4.60 -15.62
N MET A 276 -9.12 5.05 -14.40
CA MET A 276 -8.57 4.45 -13.18
C MET A 276 -9.09 3.03 -12.92
N THR A 277 -10.35 2.75 -13.23
CA THR A 277 -10.98 1.42 -13.09
C THR A 277 -10.32 0.43 -14.05
N VAL A 278 -10.13 0.81 -15.32
CA VAL A 278 -9.44 0.01 -16.32
C VAL A 278 -8.00 -0.26 -15.87
N ALA A 279 -7.27 0.78 -15.45
CA ALA A 279 -5.88 0.65 -15.05
C ALA A 279 -5.67 -0.35 -13.90
N VAL A 280 -6.50 -0.31 -12.84
CA VAL A 280 -6.36 -1.26 -11.72
C VAL A 280 -6.75 -2.68 -12.11
N ARG A 281 -7.81 -2.86 -12.92
CA ARG A 281 -8.26 -4.18 -13.37
C ARG A 281 -7.27 -4.83 -14.34
N GLU A 282 -6.64 -4.06 -15.22
CA GLU A 282 -5.58 -4.55 -16.11
C GLU A 282 -4.32 -4.94 -15.34
N ALA A 283 -3.92 -4.16 -14.33
CA ALA A 283 -2.82 -4.52 -13.45
C ALA A 283 -3.10 -5.82 -12.68
N ILE A 284 -4.30 -5.96 -12.13
CA ILE A 284 -4.73 -7.21 -11.46
C ILE A 284 -4.72 -8.37 -12.45
N SER A 285 -5.27 -8.21 -13.65
CA SER A 285 -5.25 -9.26 -14.67
C SER A 285 -3.83 -9.67 -15.05
N SER A 286 -2.92 -8.72 -15.25
CA SER A 286 -1.51 -9.00 -15.54
C SER A 286 -0.81 -9.71 -14.36
N LEU A 287 -1.17 -9.34 -13.14
CA LEU A 287 -0.66 -9.99 -11.93
C LEU A 287 -1.18 -11.43 -11.80
N VAL A 288 -2.42 -11.71 -12.22
CA VAL A 288 -2.95 -13.07 -12.34
C VAL A 288 -2.10 -13.91 -13.30
N ASP A 289 -1.73 -13.38 -14.49
CA ASP A 289 -0.86 -14.11 -15.42
C ASP A 289 0.48 -14.47 -14.78
N LYS A 290 1.07 -13.51 -14.07
CA LYS A 290 2.36 -13.70 -13.43
C LYS A 290 2.32 -14.78 -12.35
N VAL A 291 1.35 -14.72 -11.43
CA VAL A 291 1.24 -15.76 -10.37
C VAL A 291 0.82 -17.12 -10.94
N CYS A 292 0.02 -17.16 -12.01
CA CYS A 292 -0.29 -18.40 -12.74
C CYS A 292 0.96 -19.02 -13.37
N ALA A 293 1.79 -18.20 -14.04
CA ALA A 293 3.04 -18.67 -14.64
C ALA A 293 4.03 -19.17 -13.59
N GLU A 294 4.22 -18.42 -12.49
CA GLU A 294 5.10 -18.81 -11.38
C GLU A 294 4.59 -20.06 -10.65
N GLY A 295 3.27 -20.18 -10.48
CA GLY A 295 2.63 -21.32 -9.82
C GLY A 295 2.41 -22.54 -10.72
N ASN A 296 2.67 -22.44 -12.02
CA ASN A 296 2.30 -23.42 -13.04
C ASN A 296 0.81 -23.81 -12.99
N VAL A 297 -0.06 -22.80 -12.93
CA VAL A 297 -1.52 -22.94 -12.82
C VAL A 297 -2.21 -22.29 -14.01
N GLN A 298 -3.29 -22.90 -14.51
CA GLN A 298 -4.12 -22.28 -15.54
C GLN A 298 -5.11 -21.31 -14.91
N ARG A 299 -5.37 -20.16 -15.55
CA ARG A 299 -6.40 -19.18 -15.10
C ARG A 299 -7.75 -19.83 -14.84
N ASN A 300 -8.12 -20.83 -15.63
CA ASN A 300 -9.40 -21.54 -15.52
C ASN A 300 -9.48 -22.49 -14.31
N ASP A 301 -8.37 -22.74 -13.60
CA ASP A 301 -8.36 -23.49 -12.33
C ASP A 301 -8.56 -22.58 -11.10
N ILE A 302 -8.65 -21.27 -11.31
CA ILE A 302 -8.96 -20.29 -10.26
C ILE A 302 -10.48 -20.16 -10.12
N LEU A 303 -11.01 -20.60 -8.98
CA LEU A 303 -12.45 -20.73 -8.72
C LEU A 303 -13.00 -19.72 -7.72
N ASP A 304 -12.12 -19.11 -6.91
CA ASP A 304 -12.49 -18.14 -5.88
C ASP A 304 -11.44 -17.03 -5.79
N SER A 305 -11.84 -15.84 -5.35
CA SER A 305 -10.95 -14.70 -5.24
C SER A 305 -11.41 -13.74 -4.14
N VAL A 306 -10.48 -13.27 -3.33
CA VAL A 306 -10.70 -12.33 -2.23
C VAL A 306 -9.88 -11.08 -2.47
N PHE A 307 -10.52 -9.93 -2.35
CA PHE A 307 -9.89 -8.62 -2.52
C PHE A 307 -10.09 -7.75 -1.27
N VAL A 308 -9.07 -6.95 -0.95
CA VAL A 308 -9.05 -5.96 0.12
C VAL A 308 -8.40 -4.68 -0.40
N GLY A 309 -8.69 -3.55 0.24
CA GLY A 309 -8.09 -2.26 -0.09
C GLY A 309 -8.81 -1.12 0.63
N ASN A 310 -8.17 0.04 0.71
CA ASN A 310 -8.78 1.23 1.27
C ASN A 310 -10.03 1.65 0.46
N PRO A 311 -10.91 2.50 1.01
CA PRO A 311 -12.21 2.81 0.38
C PRO A 311 -12.14 3.31 -1.06
N ILE A 312 -11.11 4.09 -1.40
CA ILE A 312 -10.94 4.62 -2.76
C ILE A 312 -10.50 3.50 -3.71
N MET A 313 -9.56 2.64 -3.29
CA MET A 313 -9.15 1.48 -4.09
C MET A 313 -10.27 0.47 -4.26
N HIS A 314 -11.05 0.24 -3.19
CA HIS A 314 -12.25 -0.58 -3.19
C HIS A 314 -13.26 -0.10 -4.24
N HIS A 315 -13.63 1.19 -4.20
CA HIS A 315 -14.60 1.76 -5.13
C HIS A 315 -14.11 1.72 -6.58
N LEU A 316 -12.88 2.18 -6.83
CA LEU A 316 -12.30 2.18 -8.18
C LEU A 316 -12.18 0.77 -8.76
N PHE A 317 -11.82 -0.23 -7.96
CA PHE A 317 -11.78 -1.63 -8.43
C PHE A 317 -13.17 -2.15 -8.81
N LEU A 318 -14.20 -1.79 -8.04
CA LEU A 318 -15.60 -2.12 -8.34
C LEU A 318 -16.21 -1.24 -9.45
N GLY A 319 -15.51 -0.19 -9.89
CA GLY A 319 -15.99 0.76 -10.90
C GLY A 319 -16.94 1.83 -10.35
N ILE A 320 -17.01 1.95 -9.02
CA ILE A 320 -17.79 2.94 -8.28
C ILE A 320 -17.02 4.27 -8.26
N ASP A 321 -17.73 5.38 -8.40
CA ASP A 321 -17.15 6.72 -8.30
C ASP A 321 -16.72 7.03 -6.85
N PRO A 322 -15.44 7.34 -6.59
CA PRO A 322 -14.96 7.66 -5.25
C PRO A 322 -15.15 9.13 -4.85
N THR A 323 -15.79 9.98 -5.66
CA THR A 323 -15.91 11.44 -5.41
C THR A 323 -16.46 11.77 -4.03
N GLU A 324 -17.49 11.05 -3.57
CA GLU A 324 -18.12 11.26 -2.26
C GLU A 324 -17.22 10.88 -1.07
N LEU A 325 -16.08 10.22 -1.32
CA LEU A 325 -15.04 9.96 -0.31
C LEU A 325 -14.06 11.13 -0.18
N GLY A 326 -14.08 12.09 -1.10
CA GLY A 326 -13.21 13.27 -1.06
C GLY A 326 -13.75 14.45 -0.24
N GLY A 327 -15.02 14.40 0.17
CA GLY A 327 -15.68 15.46 0.92
C GLY A 327 -16.52 14.89 2.06
N ALA A 328 -16.63 15.64 3.16
CA ALA A 328 -17.51 15.26 4.27
C ALA A 328 -18.95 15.09 3.74
N PRO A 329 -19.67 14.02 4.12
CA PRO A 329 -19.40 13.09 5.23
C PRO A 329 -18.59 11.83 4.87
N PHE A 330 -17.83 11.84 3.77
CA PHE A 330 -16.99 10.72 3.30
C PHE A 330 -17.83 9.46 3.03
N ALA A 331 -18.89 9.62 2.24
CA ALA A 331 -19.93 8.62 2.12
C ALA A 331 -19.50 7.42 1.28
N LEU A 332 -19.58 6.21 1.85
CA LEU A 332 -19.44 4.97 1.12
C LEU A 332 -20.71 4.66 0.33
N ALA A 333 -20.58 4.42 -0.98
CA ALA A 333 -21.68 3.84 -1.77
C ALA A 333 -22.04 2.42 -1.31
N VAL A 334 -21.03 1.62 -0.92
CA VAL A 334 -21.16 0.28 -0.38
C VAL A 334 -20.15 0.11 0.76
N SER A 335 -20.64 -0.26 1.94
CA SER A 335 -19.81 -0.58 3.11
C SER A 335 -19.74 -2.08 3.42
N GLY A 336 -20.82 -2.82 3.15
CA GLY A 336 -20.87 -4.28 3.35
C GLY A 336 -19.99 -5.06 2.38
N ALA A 337 -19.77 -6.34 2.68
CA ALA A 337 -19.01 -7.23 1.80
C ALA A 337 -19.71 -7.41 0.45
N VAL A 338 -18.93 -7.44 -0.63
CA VAL A 338 -19.46 -7.61 -2.00
C VAL A 338 -19.19 -9.04 -2.48
N ARG A 339 -20.24 -9.72 -2.96
CA ARG A 339 -20.19 -11.10 -3.48
C ARG A 339 -20.71 -11.12 -4.91
N ILE A 340 -19.82 -11.34 -5.87
CA ILE A 340 -20.15 -11.32 -7.31
C ILE A 340 -19.42 -12.43 -8.06
N LYS A 341 -19.68 -12.57 -9.36
CA LYS A 341 -18.81 -13.37 -10.25
C LYS A 341 -17.63 -12.51 -10.69
N ALA A 342 -16.46 -13.12 -10.86
CA ALA A 342 -15.30 -12.41 -11.38
C ALA A 342 -15.57 -11.80 -12.77
N SER A 343 -16.42 -12.46 -13.57
CA SER A 343 -16.86 -11.98 -14.89
C SER A 343 -17.65 -10.67 -14.85
N ASP A 344 -18.34 -10.36 -13.74
CA ASP A 344 -19.20 -9.17 -13.64
C ASP A 344 -18.38 -7.87 -13.67
N ILE A 345 -17.09 -7.96 -13.32
CA ILE A 345 -16.13 -6.86 -13.41
C ILE A 345 -15.11 -7.04 -14.55
N GLY A 346 -15.32 -8.04 -15.42
CA GLY A 346 -14.44 -8.34 -16.55
C GLY A 346 -13.15 -9.08 -16.18
N LEU A 347 -13.02 -9.59 -14.95
CA LEU A 347 -11.84 -10.36 -14.55
C LEU A 347 -11.94 -11.80 -15.08
N LYS A 348 -11.10 -12.13 -16.06
CA LYS A 348 -11.08 -13.43 -16.75
C LYS A 348 -10.35 -14.49 -15.92
N LEU A 349 -11.10 -15.22 -15.11
CA LEU A 349 -10.71 -16.44 -14.39
C LEU A 349 -11.47 -17.65 -14.96
N ASN A 350 -11.82 -18.64 -14.14
CA ASN A 350 -12.87 -19.59 -14.50
C ASN A 350 -14.21 -18.85 -14.72
N GLN A 351 -15.02 -19.28 -15.69
CA GLN A 351 -16.33 -18.69 -15.99
C GLN A 351 -17.28 -18.67 -14.77
N GLY A 352 -17.17 -19.66 -13.88
CA GLY A 352 -17.90 -19.75 -12.62
C GLY A 352 -17.18 -19.14 -11.43
N ALA A 353 -16.00 -18.55 -11.60
CA ALA A 353 -15.21 -18.03 -10.49
C ALA A 353 -15.98 -16.96 -9.69
N ARG A 354 -15.84 -17.02 -8.37
CA ARG A 354 -16.44 -16.07 -7.44
C ARG A 354 -15.42 -15.03 -6.97
N LEU A 355 -15.96 -13.87 -6.62
CA LEU A 355 -15.20 -12.75 -6.08
C LEU A 355 -15.88 -12.25 -4.81
N TYR A 356 -15.08 -12.14 -3.76
CA TYR A 356 -15.45 -11.60 -2.47
C TYR A 356 -14.58 -10.37 -2.15
N MET A 357 -15.21 -9.21 -2.01
CA MET A 357 -14.56 -8.00 -1.47
C MET A 357 -14.93 -7.87 0.00
N LEU A 358 -13.93 -7.69 0.87
CA LEU A 358 -14.18 -7.47 2.30
C LEU A 358 -14.96 -6.14 2.53
N PRO A 359 -15.71 -6.04 3.64
CA PRO A 359 -16.44 -4.82 3.98
C PRO A 359 -15.49 -3.68 4.38
N CYS A 360 -15.88 -2.45 4.10
CA CYS A 360 -15.21 -1.25 4.62
C CYS A 360 -15.76 -0.89 6.00
N ILE A 361 -14.89 -0.41 6.90
CA ILE A 361 -15.29 0.08 8.23
C ILE A 361 -15.94 1.47 8.13
N ALA A 362 -15.35 2.39 7.35
CA ALA A 362 -15.85 3.74 7.13
C ALA A 362 -15.23 4.36 5.86
N GLY A 363 -15.61 5.61 5.53
CA GLY A 363 -15.11 6.33 4.34
C GLY A 363 -13.59 6.50 4.24
N HIS A 364 -12.88 6.46 5.38
CA HIS A 364 -11.40 6.52 5.44
C HIS A 364 -10.76 5.26 6.05
N VAL A 365 -11.54 4.24 6.40
CA VAL A 365 -11.03 3.01 7.02
C VAL A 365 -11.60 1.83 6.25
N GLY A 366 -10.76 1.21 5.41
CA GLY A 366 -11.24 0.31 4.36
C GLY A 366 -11.27 -1.16 4.71
N ALA A 367 -11.42 -1.95 3.64
CA ALA A 367 -11.43 -3.40 3.67
C ALA A 367 -10.03 -3.99 3.96
N ASP A 368 -8.98 -3.24 3.68
CA ASP A 368 -7.60 -3.51 4.12
C ASP A 368 -7.46 -3.47 5.64
N ALA A 369 -7.92 -2.40 6.30
CA ALA A 369 -7.92 -2.29 7.75
C ALA A 369 -8.82 -3.37 8.42
N ALA A 370 -9.95 -3.71 7.78
CA ALA A 370 -10.77 -4.84 8.20
C ALA A 370 -10.00 -6.18 8.11
N ALA A 371 -9.25 -6.39 7.02
CA ALA A 371 -8.43 -7.58 6.85
C ALA A 371 -7.28 -7.67 7.85
N VAL A 372 -6.63 -6.54 8.16
CA VAL A 372 -5.63 -6.42 9.24
C VAL A 372 -6.25 -6.77 10.59
N THR A 373 -7.45 -6.26 10.87
CA THR A 373 -8.19 -6.58 12.11
C THR A 373 -8.51 -8.08 12.19
N LEU A 374 -8.91 -8.71 11.08
CA LEU A 374 -9.21 -10.13 11.02
C LEU A 374 -7.97 -11.01 11.29
N SER A 375 -6.81 -10.61 10.75
CA SER A 375 -5.58 -11.39 10.87
C SER A 375 -4.91 -11.24 12.21
N GLU A 376 -4.87 -10.02 12.76
CA GLU A 376 -4.24 -9.73 14.06
C GLU A 376 -5.18 -10.00 15.24
N GLY A 377 -6.50 -9.91 15.03
CA GLY A 377 -7.52 -10.39 15.95
C GLY A 377 -7.59 -9.70 17.31
N PRO A 378 -7.59 -8.35 17.41
CA PRO A 378 -7.74 -7.66 18.69
C PRO A 378 -9.04 -8.07 19.39
N HIS A 379 -10.13 -8.28 18.64
CA HIS A 379 -11.43 -8.76 19.13
C HIS A 379 -11.44 -10.21 19.63
N ARG A 380 -10.33 -10.96 19.52
CA ARG A 380 -10.22 -12.36 19.99
C ARG A 380 -9.42 -12.51 21.28
N GLN A 381 -9.01 -11.43 21.94
CA GLN A 381 -8.12 -11.46 23.09
C GLN A 381 -8.46 -10.39 24.15
N ASP A 382 -7.77 -10.42 25.29
CA ASP A 382 -8.08 -9.55 26.44
C ASP A 382 -7.15 -8.34 26.52
N GLU A 383 -5.89 -8.56 26.14
CA GLU A 383 -4.87 -7.52 26.05
C GLU A 383 -5.36 -6.39 25.14
N MET A 384 -5.18 -5.15 25.60
CA MET A 384 -5.44 -3.97 24.81
C MET A 384 -4.39 -3.88 23.71
N MET A 385 -4.78 -4.23 22.48
CA MET A 385 -3.89 -4.23 21.32
C MET A 385 -4.14 -3.00 20.47
N LEU A 386 -3.07 -2.28 20.18
CA LEU A 386 -3.02 -1.26 19.15
C LEU A 386 -2.43 -1.87 17.88
N ILE A 387 -3.13 -1.74 16.77
CA ILE A 387 -2.61 -2.05 15.44
C ILE A 387 -2.44 -0.72 14.72
N VAL A 388 -1.28 -0.54 14.12
CA VAL A 388 -0.94 0.64 13.33
C VAL A 388 -0.54 0.18 11.94
N ASP A 389 -1.39 0.39 10.95
CA ASP A 389 -1.00 0.24 9.53
C ASP A 389 -0.42 1.56 9.06
N VAL A 390 0.90 1.60 8.84
CA VAL A 390 1.59 2.84 8.47
C VAL A 390 1.71 2.91 6.95
N GLY A 391 0.91 3.78 6.35
CA GLY A 391 1.01 4.20 4.95
C GLY A 391 1.05 5.73 4.81
N THR A 392 0.64 6.25 3.65
CA THR A 392 0.50 7.69 3.41
C THR A 392 -0.48 8.32 4.40
N ASN A 393 -1.58 7.62 4.66
CA ASN A 393 -2.40 7.76 5.86
C ASN A 393 -2.13 6.54 6.73
N ALA A 394 -2.32 6.69 8.03
CA ALA A 394 -2.22 5.59 8.96
C ALA A 394 -3.59 5.17 9.45
N GLU A 395 -3.95 3.91 9.27
CA GLU A 395 -5.12 3.31 9.88
C GLU A 395 -4.72 2.73 11.24
N ILE A 396 -5.43 3.17 12.28
CA ILE A 396 -5.22 2.71 13.66
C ILE A 396 -6.46 1.97 14.15
N VAL A 397 -6.24 0.80 14.77
CA VAL A 397 -7.26 -0.02 15.40
C VAL A 397 -6.82 -0.30 16.82
N LEU A 398 -7.66 0.03 17.81
CA LEU A 398 -7.38 -0.22 19.22
C LEU A 398 -8.51 -1.03 19.83
N GLY A 399 -8.19 -2.16 20.45
CA GLY A 399 -9.20 -2.87 21.20
C GLY A 399 -8.80 -4.22 21.75
N ASN A 400 -9.84 -4.88 22.25
CA ASN A 400 -9.82 -6.24 22.78
C ASN A 400 -11.17 -6.91 22.46
N ARG A 401 -11.44 -8.08 23.04
CA ARG A 401 -12.68 -8.85 22.84
C ARG A 401 -13.96 -8.11 23.23
N THR A 402 -13.87 -7.06 24.04
CA THR A 402 -15.04 -6.33 24.55
C THR A 402 -15.45 -5.17 23.65
N ARG A 403 -14.48 -4.44 23.10
CA ARG A 403 -14.72 -3.28 22.24
C ARG A 403 -13.52 -3.03 21.36
N VAL A 404 -13.79 -2.66 20.11
CA VAL A 404 -12.78 -2.26 19.13
C VAL A 404 -13.18 -0.90 18.56
N VAL A 405 -12.24 0.03 18.56
CA VAL A 405 -12.37 1.35 17.96
C VAL A 405 -11.34 1.51 16.85
N ALA A 406 -11.66 2.28 15.83
CA ALA A 406 -10.75 2.54 14.71
C ALA A 406 -10.78 4.00 14.29
N ALA A 407 -9.67 4.48 13.74
CA ALA A 407 -9.58 5.79 13.10
C ALA A 407 -8.59 5.75 11.94
N SER A 408 -8.73 6.73 11.04
CA SER A 408 -7.67 7.07 10.08
C SER A 408 -6.99 8.35 10.56
N SER A 409 -5.66 8.40 10.44
CA SER A 409 -4.85 9.53 10.84
C SER A 409 -4.05 10.06 9.65
N PRO A 410 -4.11 11.39 9.37
CA PRO A 410 -3.41 12.01 8.25
C PRO A 410 -1.93 12.22 8.60
N THR A 411 -1.14 11.15 8.54
CA THR A 411 0.31 11.21 8.81
C THR A 411 1.08 11.92 7.71
N GLY A 412 0.55 11.95 6.48
CA GLY A 412 1.25 12.48 5.32
C GLY A 412 2.43 11.59 4.90
N PRO A 413 3.11 11.93 3.79
CA PRO A 413 4.06 11.02 3.16
C PRO A 413 5.49 11.13 3.73
N ALA A 414 5.69 11.86 4.83
CA ALA A 414 7.00 12.14 5.42
C ALA A 414 7.75 10.84 5.80
N PHE A 415 7.05 9.84 6.34
CA PHE A 415 7.62 8.53 6.65
C PHE A 415 7.93 7.70 5.41
N GLU A 416 7.38 8.01 4.24
CA GLU A 416 7.76 7.36 2.98
C GLU A 416 9.01 8.01 2.34
N GLY A 417 9.59 9.01 3.01
CA GLY A 417 10.71 9.80 2.52
C GLY A 417 10.32 10.88 1.52
N ALA A 418 9.02 11.09 1.26
CA ALA A 418 8.57 12.22 0.46
C ALA A 418 8.59 13.50 1.31
N GLU A 419 8.82 14.65 0.68
CA GLU A 419 8.89 15.96 1.34
C GLU A 419 10.01 16.10 2.40
N ILE A 420 10.95 15.17 2.42
CA ILE A 420 12.18 15.22 3.24
C ILE A 420 13.36 15.49 2.31
N SER A 421 14.23 16.44 2.68
CA SER A 421 15.27 17.00 1.80
C SER A 421 16.24 15.95 1.22
N GLY A 422 16.67 15.00 2.04
CA GLY A 422 17.46 13.83 1.61
C GLY A 422 16.65 12.55 1.47
N GLY A 423 15.32 12.64 1.60
CA GLY A 423 14.41 11.51 1.69
C GLY A 423 14.20 10.81 0.35
N GLN A 424 14.07 9.50 0.42
CA GLN A 424 13.66 8.67 -0.71
C GLN A 424 12.92 7.42 -0.23
N ARG A 425 12.24 6.73 -1.14
CA ARG A 425 11.67 5.42 -0.84
C ARG A 425 12.77 4.38 -0.56
N ALA A 426 12.41 3.34 0.18
CA ALA A 426 13.30 2.22 0.46
C ALA A 426 13.76 1.55 -0.86
N ALA A 427 15.05 1.62 -1.14
CA ALA A 427 15.71 1.03 -2.30
C ALA A 427 17.20 0.82 -1.99
N PRO A 428 17.91 -0.09 -2.71
CA PRO A 428 19.35 -0.25 -2.54
C PRO A 428 20.11 1.08 -2.57
N GLY A 429 20.97 1.29 -1.58
CA GLY A 429 21.71 2.54 -1.37
C GLY A 429 21.00 3.60 -0.51
N ALA A 430 19.73 3.41 -0.14
CA ALA A 430 19.05 4.25 0.84
C ALA A 430 19.55 3.94 2.26
N ILE A 431 19.85 4.96 3.06
CA ILE A 431 20.15 4.81 4.50
C ILE A 431 18.90 4.32 5.22
N GLU A 432 19.01 3.16 5.89
CA GLU A 432 17.91 2.51 6.61
C GLU A 432 18.13 2.35 8.12
N ARG A 433 19.37 2.52 8.58
CA ARG A 433 19.72 2.51 10.01
C ARG A 433 20.72 3.61 10.31
N VAL A 434 20.59 4.26 11.47
CA VAL A 434 21.45 5.37 11.91
C VAL A 434 21.73 5.25 13.40
N ARG A 435 22.99 5.48 13.81
CA ARG A 435 23.39 5.66 15.21
C ARG A 435 24.24 6.93 15.31
N ILE A 436 24.06 7.70 16.36
CA ILE A 436 24.85 8.90 16.63
C ILE A 436 25.55 8.72 17.98
N ASP A 437 26.87 8.87 17.97
CA ASP A 437 27.63 8.87 19.22
C ASP A 437 27.32 10.13 20.04
N PRO A 438 26.84 10.03 21.29
CA PRO A 438 26.35 11.18 22.05
C PRO A 438 27.47 12.15 22.50
N ASP A 439 28.72 11.69 22.52
CA ASP A 439 29.86 12.50 22.97
C ASP A 439 30.47 13.29 21.82
N THR A 440 30.73 12.60 20.70
CA THR A 440 31.37 13.15 19.49
C THR A 440 30.37 13.73 18.48
N LEU A 441 29.12 13.30 18.53
CA LEU A 441 28.07 13.62 17.55
C LEU A 441 28.39 13.13 16.13
N GLU A 442 29.27 12.14 15.99
CA GLU A 442 29.55 11.51 14.70
C GLU A 442 28.52 10.41 14.39
N PRO A 443 27.96 10.40 13.17
CA PRO A 443 27.01 9.38 12.76
C PRO A 443 27.72 8.14 12.21
N LYS A 444 27.08 6.99 12.40
CA LYS A 444 27.26 5.83 11.53
C LYS A 444 25.92 5.34 11.01
N TYR A 445 25.92 4.79 9.81
CA TYR A 445 24.69 4.36 9.15
C TYR A 445 24.87 3.05 8.38
N ARG A 446 23.76 2.36 8.11
CA ARG A 446 23.68 1.26 7.14
C ARG A 446 22.77 1.65 5.99
N VAL A 447 23.03 1.10 4.81
CA VAL A 447 22.19 1.27 3.63
C VAL A 447 21.59 -0.06 3.20
N ILE A 448 20.40 0.00 2.59
CA ILE A 448 19.76 -1.17 2.00
C ILE A 448 20.70 -1.80 0.97
N GLY A 449 20.95 -3.10 1.12
CA GLY A 449 21.89 -3.85 0.29
C GLY A 449 23.30 -4.00 0.87
N SER A 450 23.57 -3.46 2.07
CA SER A 450 24.81 -3.71 2.82
C SER A 450 24.52 -4.03 4.29
N GLU A 451 25.17 -5.09 4.78
CA GLU A 451 25.14 -5.45 6.20
C GLU A 451 26.15 -4.68 7.06
N LEU A 452 27.08 -3.98 6.41
CA LEU A 452 28.16 -3.24 7.08
C LEU A 452 27.70 -1.84 7.49
N TRP A 453 28.16 -1.40 8.66
CA TRP A 453 28.05 0.00 9.06
C TRP A 453 29.08 0.86 8.32
N SER A 454 28.77 2.15 8.14
CA SER A 454 29.60 3.10 7.40
C SER A 454 31.01 3.32 7.96
N ASP A 455 31.22 2.99 9.23
CA ASP A 455 32.51 3.05 9.95
C ASP A 455 33.31 1.75 9.87
N GLN A 456 32.75 0.68 9.29
CA GLN A 456 33.41 -0.62 9.17
C GLN A 456 34.25 -0.73 7.89
N PRO A 457 35.43 -1.39 7.95
CA PRO A 457 36.21 -1.71 6.76
C PRO A 457 35.38 -2.53 5.75
N GLY A 458 35.49 -2.22 4.46
CA GLY A 458 34.71 -2.91 3.42
C GLY A 458 33.39 -2.24 3.05
N PHE A 459 32.94 -1.22 3.81
CA PHE A 459 31.67 -0.55 3.53
C PHE A 459 31.68 0.12 2.15
N ALA A 460 32.73 0.88 1.82
CA ALA A 460 32.86 1.60 0.55
C ALA A 460 32.80 0.64 -0.65
N GLU A 461 33.43 -0.53 -0.54
CA GLU A 461 33.40 -1.60 -1.52
C GLU A 461 32.00 -2.23 -1.62
N SER A 462 31.34 -2.46 -0.47
CA SER A 462 29.98 -3.05 -0.44
C SER A 462 28.93 -2.19 -1.12
N VAL A 463 29.12 -0.86 -1.16
CA VAL A 463 28.20 0.10 -1.79
C VAL A 463 28.72 0.64 -3.12
N GLN A 464 29.79 0.08 -3.69
CA GLN A 464 30.41 0.60 -4.91
C GLN A 464 29.42 0.64 -6.10
N ALA A 465 28.51 -0.34 -6.20
CA ALA A 465 27.55 -0.44 -7.29
C ALA A 465 26.32 0.46 -7.12
N THR A 466 25.86 0.68 -5.89
CA THR A 466 24.60 1.37 -5.58
C THR A 466 24.81 2.80 -5.10
N GLY A 467 25.93 3.08 -4.44
CA GLY A 467 26.21 4.32 -3.74
C GLY A 467 25.32 4.52 -2.50
N VAL A 468 25.51 5.66 -1.84
CA VAL A 468 24.60 6.15 -0.80
C VAL A 468 23.75 7.26 -1.43
N THR A 469 22.47 6.98 -1.68
CA THR A 469 21.63 7.79 -2.58
C THR A 469 20.66 8.73 -1.86
N GLY A 470 20.32 8.40 -0.61
CA GLY A 470 19.40 9.18 0.22
C GLY A 470 19.10 8.45 1.53
N ILE A 471 18.06 8.87 2.24
CA ILE A 471 17.57 8.24 3.48
C ILE A 471 16.14 7.74 3.30
N CYS A 472 15.85 6.49 3.69
CA CYS A 472 14.49 5.97 3.68
C CYS A 472 13.78 6.18 5.02
N GLY A 473 12.48 5.90 5.08
CA GLY A 473 11.68 6.20 6.27
C GLY A 473 12.15 5.58 7.57
N SER A 474 12.67 4.35 7.56
CA SER A 474 13.27 3.73 8.76
C SER A 474 14.51 4.50 9.19
N GLY A 475 15.35 4.92 8.25
CA GLY A 475 16.48 5.81 8.51
C GLY A 475 16.05 7.17 9.05
N ILE A 476 14.96 7.75 8.54
CA ILE A 476 14.40 9.03 9.01
C ILE A 476 13.92 8.94 10.46
N ILE A 477 13.20 7.86 10.81
CA ILE A 477 12.77 7.60 12.19
C ILE A 477 13.99 7.51 13.11
N GLU A 478 14.98 6.68 12.74
CA GLU A 478 16.17 6.48 13.57
C GLU A 478 17.02 7.75 13.69
N VAL A 479 17.27 8.50 12.61
CA VAL A 479 18.13 9.69 12.69
C VAL A 479 17.53 10.78 13.56
N ILE A 480 16.21 11.00 13.50
CA ILE A 480 15.56 12.03 14.34
C ILE A 480 15.53 11.57 15.80
N ALA A 481 15.24 10.29 16.05
CA ALA A 481 15.28 9.74 17.40
C ALA A 481 16.70 9.78 17.98
N GLU A 482 17.73 9.45 17.21
CA GLU A 482 19.15 9.55 17.62
C GLU A 482 19.59 11.00 17.82
N MET A 483 19.14 11.94 16.97
CA MET A 483 19.38 13.38 17.18
C MET A 483 18.76 13.88 18.49
N TYR A 484 17.60 13.34 18.88
CA TYR A 484 16.98 13.66 20.17
C TYR A 484 17.75 13.05 21.33
N LEU A 485 18.07 11.75 21.27
CA LEU A 485 18.80 11.05 22.34
C LEU A 485 20.22 11.62 22.57
N SER A 486 20.89 12.09 21.51
CA SER A 486 22.21 12.74 21.58
C SER A 486 22.15 14.22 21.96
N GLY A 487 20.96 14.81 22.08
CA GLY A 487 20.76 16.22 22.41
C GLY A 487 21.05 17.19 21.26
N ILE A 488 21.21 16.71 20.03
CA ILE A 488 21.34 17.55 18.83
C ILE A 488 20.04 18.34 18.58
N ILE A 489 18.89 17.71 18.86
CA ILE A 489 17.60 18.39 18.88
C ILE A 489 17.00 18.41 20.28
N SER A 490 16.36 19.53 20.62
CA SER A 490 15.56 19.65 21.84
C SER A 490 14.30 18.76 21.79
N GLU A 491 13.61 18.64 22.92
CA GLU A 491 12.25 18.06 23.00
C GLU A 491 11.28 18.66 21.96
N ASP A 492 11.34 19.97 21.70
CA ASP A 492 10.47 20.64 20.73
C ASP A 492 10.96 20.53 19.27
N GLY A 493 12.02 19.73 19.03
CA GLY A 493 12.58 19.44 17.71
C GLY A 493 13.50 20.51 17.11
N VAL A 494 13.94 21.50 17.89
CA VAL A 494 14.87 22.55 17.43
C VAL A 494 16.30 22.01 17.41
N VAL A 495 17.01 22.17 16.28
CA VAL A 495 18.43 21.84 16.15
C VAL A 495 19.28 22.85 16.92
N ASP A 496 20.07 22.38 17.89
CA ASP A 496 20.91 23.23 18.74
C ASP A 496 22.18 23.68 18.00
N GLY A 497 22.15 24.91 17.49
CA GLY A 497 23.29 25.52 16.81
C GLY A 497 24.51 25.77 17.68
N SER A 498 24.38 25.81 19.01
CA SER A 498 25.53 25.99 19.92
C SER A 498 26.52 24.83 19.83
N LEU A 499 26.04 23.65 19.41
CA LEU A 499 26.83 22.45 19.19
C LEU A 499 27.71 22.51 17.93
N SER A 500 27.55 23.51 17.05
CA SER A 500 28.44 23.72 15.89
C SER A 500 29.91 23.95 16.27
N MET A 501 30.17 24.44 17.50
CA MET A 501 31.53 24.53 18.04
C MET A 501 32.09 23.16 18.46
N ARG A 502 31.22 22.17 18.72
CA ARG A 502 31.59 20.82 19.15
C ARG A 502 31.70 19.84 17.98
N SER A 503 30.85 19.98 16.96
CA SER A 503 30.82 19.07 15.82
C SER A 503 30.65 19.83 14.50
N PRO A 504 31.50 19.55 13.49
CA PRO A 504 31.38 20.15 12.16
C PRO A 504 30.13 19.64 11.41
N ARG A 505 29.45 18.61 11.92
CA ARG A 505 28.21 18.09 11.35
C ARG A 505 27.03 19.05 11.53
N ILE A 506 27.12 20.01 12.44
CA ILE A 506 26.05 20.97 12.71
C ILE A 506 26.37 22.27 11.98
N VAL A 507 25.59 22.55 10.93
CA VAL A 507 25.89 23.63 9.98
C VAL A 507 24.77 24.67 9.95
N PRO A 508 25.09 25.97 9.83
CA PRO A 508 24.08 27.00 9.62
C PRO A 508 23.27 26.76 8.33
N ASN A 509 21.96 26.93 8.43
CA ASN A 509 21.02 26.87 7.31
C ASN A 509 20.00 28.02 7.45
N GLY A 510 20.33 29.17 6.85
CA GLY A 510 19.55 30.39 7.00
C GLY A 510 19.47 30.84 8.47
N ARG A 511 18.25 30.88 9.02
CA ARG A 511 17.99 31.24 10.42
C ARG A 511 18.00 30.04 11.38
N THR A 512 18.28 28.85 10.86
CA THR A 512 18.24 27.58 11.58
C THR A 512 19.56 26.83 11.41
N PHE A 513 19.65 25.63 11.98
CA PHE A 513 20.78 24.73 11.80
C PHE A 513 20.31 23.41 11.20
N SER A 514 21.22 22.72 10.55
CA SER A 514 21.01 21.38 10.00
C SER A 514 22.08 20.42 10.54
N TYR A 515 21.76 19.12 10.56
CA TYR A 515 22.71 18.06 10.87
C TYR A 515 23.13 17.30 9.60
N VAL A 516 24.43 17.22 9.34
CA VAL A 516 24.97 16.51 8.19
C VAL A 516 25.17 15.03 8.54
N LEU A 517 24.29 14.18 8.03
CA LEU A 517 24.37 12.73 8.23
C LEU A 517 25.48 12.08 7.40
N LYS A 518 25.67 12.54 6.15
CA LYS A 518 26.67 12.00 5.22
C LYS A 518 27.26 13.10 4.36
N GLU A 519 28.59 13.12 4.27
CA GLU A 519 29.36 14.05 3.43
C GLU A 519 29.63 13.47 2.03
N GLY A 520 30.06 14.33 1.09
CA GLY A 520 30.31 13.96 -0.31
C GLY A 520 29.03 13.83 -1.13
N GLU A 521 29.12 13.63 -2.45
CA GLU A 521 27.96 13.63 -3.35
C GLU A 521 27.17 12.29 -3.35
N PRO A 522 25.83 12.30 -3.22
CA PRO A 522 25.00 13.41 -2.75
C PRO A 522 25.21 13.63 -1.24
N LYS A 523 25.24 14.89 -0.81
CA LYS A 523 25.34 15.25 0.61
C LYS A 523 23.98 15.04 1.26
N ILE A 524 23.93 14.25 2.35
CA ILE A 524 22.67 13.97 3.05
C ILE A 524 22.65 14.76 4.35
N THR A 525 21.68 15.65 4.44
CA THR A 525 21.52 16.59 5.55
C THR A 525 20.09 16.52 6.08
N ILE A 526 19.93 16.56 7.39
CA ILE A 526 18.65 16.66 8.08
C ILE A 526 18.44 18.12 8.48
N THR A 527 17.48 18.77 7.85
CA THR A 527 17.15 20.18 8.07
C THR A 527 16.13 20.36 9.18
N GLN A 528 16.01 21.58 9.70
CA GLN A 528 14.96 21.93 10.65
C GLN A 528 13.53 21.68 10.11
N ASN A 529 13.33 21.87 8.80
CA ASN A 529 12.05 21.60 8.15
C ASN A 529 11.76 20.10 8.06
N ASP A 530 12.78 19.28 7.81
CA ASP A 530 12.62 17.82 7.81
C ASP A 530 12.19 17.32 9.21
N VAL A 531 12.81 17.83 10.27
CA VAL A 531 12.40 17.53 11.65
C VAL A 531 10.95 17.95 11.89
N ARG A 532 10.56 19.15 11.44
CA ARG A 532 9.19 19.65 11.60
C ARG A 532 8.16 18.80 10.84
N ALA A 533 8.47 18.37 9.62
CA ALA A 533 7.60 17.51 8.83
C ALA A 533 7.33 16.18 9.55
N ILE A 534 8.37 15.57 10.13
CA ILE A 534 8.22 14.33 10.90
C ILE A 534 7.47 14.54 12.22
N GLN A 535 7.69 15.67 12.90
CA GLN A 535 6.92 16.02 14.10
C GLN A 535 5.41 16.13 13.79
N LEU A 536 5.02 16.77 12.68
CA LEU A 536 3.62 16.86 12.27
C LEU A 536 3.02 15.47 12.00
N ALA A 537 3.75 14.64 11.25
CA ALA A 537 3.33 13.28 10.91
C ALA A 537 3.15 12.40 12.15
N LYS A 538 4.14 12.36 13.03
CA LYS A 538 4.09 11.56 14.26
C LYS A 538 3.04 12.10 15.25
N ALA A 539 2.85 13.42 15.31
CA ALA A 539 1.87 14.03 16.18
C ALA A 539 0.44 13.66 15.78
N ALA A 540 0.13 13.64 14.47
CA ALA A 540 -1.16 13.20 13.97
C ALA A 540 -1.46 11.75 14.38
N LEU A 541 -0.49 10.85 14.22
CA LEU A 541 -0.67 9.44 14.57
C LEU A 541 -0.88 9.24 16.06
N TYR A 542 -0.03 9.87 16.88
CA TYR A 542 -0.11 9.77 18.32
C TYR A 542 -1.41 10.36 18.86
N ALA A 543 -1.83 11.52 18.35
CA ALA A 543 -3.09 12.16 18.74
C ALA A 543 -4.31 11.29 18.43
N GLY A 544 -4.33 10.68 17.24
CA GLY A 544 -5.35 9.69 16.88
C GLY A 544 -5.36 8.50 17.85
N THR A 545 -4.18 7.95 18.16
CA THR A 545 -4.04 6.83 19.10
C THR A 545 -4.53 7.21 20.50
N LYS A 546 -4.14 8.38 21.00
CA LYS A 546 -4.56 8.87 22.31
C LYS A 546 -6.06 9.07 22.41
N LEU A 547 -6.69 9.57 21.35
CA LEU A 547 -8.15 9.63 21.25
C LEU A 547 -8.81 8.26 21.34
N LEU A 548 -8.28 7.27 20.61
CA LEU A 548 -8.80 5.90 20.71
C LEU A 548 -8.66 5.36 22.14
N MET A 549 -7.53 5.62 22.81
CA MET A 549 -7.31 5.24 24.21
C MET A 549 -8.32 5.91 25.15
N GLU A 550 -8.60 7.22 24.97
CA GLU A 550 -9.62 7.93 25.74
C GLU A 550 -11.02 7.33 25.53
N LYS A 551 -11.39 6.99 24.28
CA LYS A 551 -12.67 6.35 23.98
C LYS A 551 -12.76 4.97 24.60
N GLN A 552 -11.66 4.23 24.65
CA GLN A 552 -11.55 2.94 25.34
C GLN A 552 -11.43 3.06 26.87
N HIS A 553 -11.33 4.27 27.40
CA HIS A 553 -11.09 4.54 28.83
C HIS A 553 -9.86 3.81 29.38
N THR A 554 -8.79 3.77 28.58
CA THR A 554 -7.50 3.16 28.97
C THR A 554 -6.38 4.20 28.93
N ASP A 555 -5.43 4.05 29.84
CA ASP A 555 -4.19 4.80 29.90
C ASP A 555 -2.97 4.00 29.40
N HIS A 556 -3.18 2.71 29.10
CA HIS A 556 -2.13 1.79 28.67
C HIS A 556 -2.52 1.00 27.42
N VAL A 557 -1.48 0.51 26.74
CA VAL A 557 -1.56 -0.45 25.66
C VAL A 557 -0.64 -1.62 26.03
N ASP A 558 -1.17 -2.84 25.91
CA ASP A 558 -0.44 -4.06 26.26
C ASP A 558 0.46 -4.53 25.12
N ARG A 559 0.02 -4.33 23.88
CA ARG A 559 0.67 -4.87 22.68
C ARG A 559 0.48 -3.93 21.50
N ILE A 560 1.52 -3.77 20.70
CA ILE A 560 1.47 -2.92 19.50
C ILE A 560 1.95 -3.69 18.29
N HIS A 561 1.12 -3.78 17.25
CA HIS A 561 1.49 -4.40 15.98
C HIS A 561 1.62 -3.34 14.88
N PHE A 562 2.79 -3.26 14.25
CA PHE A 562 3.00 -2.47 13.05
C PHE A 562 2.67 -3.30 11.81
N ALA A 563 1.60 -2.93 11.13
CA ALA A 563 1.21 -3.49 9.85
C ALA A 563 1.75 -2.66 8.67
N GLY A 564 1.65 -3.23 7.48
CA GLY A 564 2.03 -2.58 6.25
C GLY A 564 3.49 -2.81 5.84
N ALA A 565 3.78 -2.49 4.58
CA ALA A 565 5.12 -2.67 4.02
C ALA A 565 6.16 -1.80 4.75
N PHE A 566 5.78 -0.57 5.13
CA PHE A 566 6.67 0.32 5.87
C PHE A 566 6.86 -0.14 7.33
N GLY A 567 5.77 -0.52 8.01
CA GLY A 567 5.79 -1.01 9.39
C GLY A 567 6.77 -2.16 9.65
N SER A 568 7.01 -2.98 8.62
CA SER A 568 7.97 -4.12 8.65
C SER A 568 9.42 -3.72 8.93
N PHE A 569 9.79 -2.46 8.70
CA PHE A 569 11.17 -1.97 8.82
C PHE A 569 11.36 -1.01 9.99
N ILE A 570 10.29 -0.70 10.74
CA ILE A 570 10.33 0.21 11.87
C ILE A 570 10.91 -0.54 13.08
N ASP A 571 11.97 0.01 13.67
CA ASP A 571 12.48 -0.46 14.96
C ASP A 571 11.57 0.08 16.10
N PRO A 572 10.98 -0.81 16.92
CA PRO A 572 10.06 -0.42 17.99
C PRO A 572 10.61 0.62 18.96
N LYS A 573 11.90 0.51 19.30
CA LYS A 573 12.55 1.43 20.25
C LYS A 573 12.56 2.84 19.68
N TYR A 574 12.98 3.00 18.44
CA TYR A 574 13.07 4.31 17.81
C TYR A 574 11.69 4.90 17.48
N ALA A 575 10.71 4.07 17.13
CA ALA A 575 9.33 4.52 16.99
C ALA A 575 8.79 5.13 18.29
N MET A 576 9.08 4.49 19.42
CA MET A 576 8.63 4.96 20.74
C MET A 576 9.43 6.19 21.21
N VAL A 577 10.74 6.27 20.96
CA VAL A 577 11.56 7.47 21.21
C VAL A 577 11.06 8.67 20.40
N LEU A 578 10.69 8.45 19.15
CA LEU A 578 10.08 9.49 18.31
C LEU A 578 8.70 9.91 18.84
N GLY A 579 8.04 9.07 19.65
CA GLY A 579 6.65 9.25 20.06
C GLY A 579 5.67 9.00 18.92
N LEU A 580 6.01 8.06 18.03
CA LEU A 580 5.10 7.57 16.98
C LEU A 580 3.98 6.70 17.56
N ILE A 581 4.27 6.01 18.65
CA ILE A 581 3.39 5.09 19.37
C ILE A 581 3.41 5.40 20.88
N PRO A 582 2.36 5.04 21.64
CA PRO A 582 2.33 5.16 23.08
C PRO A 582 3.35 4.23 23.76
N ASP A 583 3.60 4.50 25.04
CA ASP A 583 4.48 3.69 25.87
C ASP A 583 3.95 2.25 25.97
N CYS A 584 4.81 1.29 25.62
CA CYS A 584 4.51 -0.12 25.62
C CYS A 584 5.76 -0.90 26.01
N ASP A 585 5.60 -2.15 26.40
CA ASP A 585 6.75 -3.03 26.58
C ASP A 585 7.35 -3.31 25.19
N LEU A 586 8.63 -3.00 24.97
CA LEU A 586 9.28 -3.11 23.66
C LEU A 586 9.22 -4.54 23.12
N ASP A 587 9.24 -5.55 23.99
CA ASP A 587 9.12 -6.97 23.61
C ASP A 587 7.70 -7.34 23.14
N LYS A 588 6.72 -6.50 23.44
CA LYS A 588 5.32 -6.61 22.97
C LYS A 588 5.01 -5.66 21.80
N VAL A 589 6.03 -5.05 21.20
CA VAL A 589 5.89 -4.28 19.97
C VAL A 589 6.57 -5.02 18.82
N SER A 590 5.79 -5.40 17.81
CA SER A 590 6.30 -6.21 16.70
C SER A 590 5.73 -5.78 15.36
N ALA A 591 6.50 -5.96 14.29
CA ALA A 591 5.98 -5.80 12.94
C ALA A 591 5.34 -7.10 12.44
N VAL A 592 4.20 -6.99 11.77
CA VAL A 592 3.39 -8.14 11.31
C VAL A 592 3.32 -8.28 9.79
N GLY A 593 4.05 -7.44 9.06
CA GLY A 593 4.14 -7.56 7.61
C GLY A 593 2.85 -7.19 6.89
N ASN A 594 2.54 -7.92 5.82
CA ASN A 594 1.34 -7.72 5.02
C ASN A 594 0.07 -8.31 5.68
N ALA A 595 -0.33 -7.76 6.83
CA ALA A 595 -1.48 -8.24 7.59
C ALA A 595 -2.80 -8.16 6.79
N ALA A 596 -2.95 -7.20 5.88
CA ALA A 596 -4.10 -7.12 4.96
C ALA A 596 -4.16 -8.34 4.01
N GLY A 597 -3.02 -8.69 3.39
CA GLY A 597 -2.92 -9.89 2.55
C GLY A 597 -3.14 -11.20 3.35
N ALA A 598 -2.69 -11.25 4.60
CA ALA A 598 -2.97 -12.37 5.49
C ALA A 598 -4.47 -12.51 5.79
N GLY A 599 -5.17 -11.40 6.08
CA GLY A 599 -6.63 -11.37 6.27
C GLY A 599 -7.39 -11.79 5.01
N ALA A 600 -6.96 -11.34 3.83
CA ALA A 600 -7.52 -11.78 2.55
C ALA A 600 -7.37 -13.30 2.34
N ARG A 601 -6.21 -13.88 2.68
CA ARG A 601 -5.98 -15.34 2.64
C ARG A 601 -6.86 -16.09 3.64
N MET A 602 -7.04 -15.55 4.84
CA MET A 602 -7.94 -16.13 5.85
C MET A 602 -9.37 -16.22 5.30
N ALA A 603 -9.90 -15.12 4.76
CA ALA A 603 -11.22 -15.09 4.15
C ALA A 603 -11.34 -15.96 2.89
N LEU A 604 -10.25 -16.20 2.16
CA LEU A 604 -10.24 -17.11 1.01
C LEU A 604 -10.34 -18.58 1.44
N LEU A 605 -9.57 -18.95 2.45
CA LEU A 605 -9.43 -20.35 2.90
C LEU A 605 -10.53 -20.77 3.87
N ASN A 606 -11.25 -19.84 4.47
CA ASN A 606 -12.28 -20.12 5.45
C ASN A 606 -13.46 -19.14 5.33
N ARG A 607 -14.62 -19.64 4.94
CA ARG A 607 -15.87 -18.88 4.86
C ARG A 607 -16.36 -18.39 6.23
N GLY A 608 -15.98 -19.09 7.31
CA GLY A 608 -16.19 -18.62 8.68
C GLY A 608 -15.50 -17.29 8.97
N TYR A 609 -14.28 -17.08 8.45
CA TYR A 609 -13.60 -15.78 8.56
C TYR A 609 -14.27 -14.68 7.74
N ARG A 610 -14.99 -14.99 6.66
CA ARG A 610 -15.84 -14.02 5.96
C ARG A 610 -17.00 -13.56 6.84
N ARG A 611 -17.71 -14.51 7.48
CA ARG A 611 -18.79 -14.20 8.43
C ARG A 611 -18.27 -13.38 9.61
N GLU A 612 -17.13 -13.79 10.16
CA GLU A 612 -16.53 -13.13 11.32
C GLU A 612 -16.14 -11.68 11.03
N ILE A 613 -15.51 -11.39 9.88
CA ILE A 613 -15.13 -10.01 9.57
C ILE A 613 -16.34 -9.14 9.24
N GLU A 614 -17.36 -9.68 8.58
CA GLU A 614 -18.63 -8.98 8.35
C GLU A 614 -19.29 -8.57 9.67
N GLU A 615 -19.34 -9.48 10.67
CA GLU A 615 -19.86 -9.15 11.99
C GLU A 615 -18.95 -8.16 12.74
N THR A 616 -17.65 -8.38 12.71
CA THR A 616 -16.68 -7.57 13.45
C THR A 616 -16.70 -6.13 12.97
N VAL A 617 -16.70 -5.88 11.65
CA VAL A 617 -16.80 -4.52 11.10
C VAL A 617 -18.07 -3.79 11.57
N SER A 618 -19.20 -4.49 11.70
CA SER A 618 -20.45 -3.86 12.21
C SER A 618 -20.37 -3.40 13.68
N ARG A 619 -19.40 -3.92 14.44
CA ARG A 619 -19.16 -3.60 15.85
C ARG A 619 -17.99 -2.65 16.08
N ILE A 620 -17.17 -2.40 15.06
CA ILE A 620 -16.06 -1.45 15.18
C ILE A 620 -16.65 -0.04 15.20
N GLU A 621 -16.38 0.69 16.28
CA GLU A 621 -16.75 2.10 16.36
C GLU A 621 -15.66 2.95 15.69
N LYS A 622 -16.02 3.58 14.58
CA LYS A 622 -15.12 4.51 13.90
C LYS A 622 -15.16 5.89 14.57
N ILE A 623 -14.00 6.37 14.98
CA ILE A 623 -13.81 7.71 15.54
C ILE A 623 -13.36 8.63 14.41
N GLU A 624 -14.11 9.72 14.17
CA GLU A 624 -13.74 10.76 13.22
C GLU A 624 -12.84 11.79 13.92
N THR A 625 -11.53 11.65 13.76
CA THR A 625 -10.53 12.50 14.42
C THR A 625 -10.75 13.98 14.16
N ALA A 626 -11.23 14.34 12.95
CA ALA A 626 -11.53 15.72 12.58
C ALA A 626 -12.70 16.36 13.35
N LEU A 627 -13.58 15.55 13.95
CA LEU A 627 -14.73 16.03 14.74
C LEU A 627 -14.48 15.97 16.26
N GLU A 628 -13.35 15.40 16.69
CA GLU A 628 -13.05 15.23 18.11
C GLU A 628 -12.36 16.48 18.68
N PRO A 629 -12.97 17.18 19.67
CA PRO A 629 -12.45 18.45 20.18
C PRO A 629 -11.03 18.36 20.77
N LYS A 630 -10.67 17.19 21.34
CA LYS A 630 -9.36 16.95 21.95
C LYS A 630 -8.26 16.59 20.96
N PHE A 631 -8.57 16.35 19.68
CA PHE A 631 -7.54 15.98 18.70
C PHE A 631 -6.42 17.02 18.64
N GLN A 632 -6.78 18.30 18.55
CA GLN A 632 -5.82 19.39 18.44
C GLN A 632 -4.93 19.52 19.68
N GLU A 633 -5.49 19.30 20.87
CA GLU A 633 -4.75 19.32 22.12
C GLU A 633 -3.71 18.18 22.15
N HIS A 634 -4.15 16.94 21.90
CA HIS A 634 -3.25 15.78 21.85
C HIS A 634 -2.18 15.94 20.76
N PHE A 635 -2.53 16.54 19.62
CA PHE A 635 -1.61 16.84 18.53
C PHE A 635 -0.50 17.80 18.99
N VAL A 636 -0.85 18.89 19.68
CA VAL A 636 0.12 19.85 20.19
C VAL A 636 1.06 19.20 21.21
N TYR A 637 0.55 18.40 22.14
CA TYR A 637 1.39 17.65 23.09
C TYR A 637 2.30 16.65 22.38
N ALA A 638 1.80 16.01 21.33
CA ALA A 638 2.54 15.04 20.54
C ALA A 638 3.57 15.66 19.59
N MET A 639 3.65 16.99 19.44
CA MET A 639 4.74 17.62 18.68
C MET A 639 6.11 17.45 19.37
N ALA A 640 6.14 17.40 20.70
CA ALA A 640 7.34 17.19 21.51
C ALA A 640 7.82 15.73 21.43
N LEU A 641 9.11 15.46 21.62
CA LEU A 641 9.71 14.12 21.57
C LEU A 641 9.95 13.55 22.99
N PRO A 642 9.44 12.36 23.34
CA PRO A 642 8.42 11.58 22.62
C PRO A 642 7.01 12.22 22.72
N ASN A 643 6.70 12.91 23.81
CA ASN A 643 5.46 13.67 24.02
C ASN A 643 5.67 14.67 25.17
N LYS A 644 4.95 15.79 25.16
CA LYS A 644 5.08 16.83 26.18
C LYS A 644 4.54 16.41 27.55
N VAL A 645 3.46 15.63 27.55
CA VAL A 645 2.68 15.31 28.76
C VAL A 645 2.86 13.85 29.15
N ASP A 646 2.71 12.92 28.20
CA ASP A 646 2.75 11.48 28.51
C ASP A 646 4.18 11.06 28.96
N PRO A 647 4.33 10.23 30.03
CA PRO A 647 5.61 10.06 30.74
C PRO A 647 6.59 9.02 30.15
N PHE A 648 6.10 8.03 29.38
CA PHE A 648 6.91 6.95 28.79
C PHE A 648 7.85 6.18 29.77
N PRO A 649 7.34 5.66 30.90
CA PRO A 649 8.17 4.96 31.87
C PRO A 649 8.83 3.68 31.34
N LYS A 650 8.15 2.89 30.49
CA LYS A 650 8.73 1.65 29.93
C LYS A 650 9.88 1.98 28.98
N LEU A 651 9.72 3.01 28.14
CA LEU A 651 10.81 3.52 27.30
C LEU A 651 11.99 4.03 28.15
N ALA A 652 11.72 4.83 29.19
CA ALA A 652 12.77 5.39 30.04
C ALA A 652 13.58 4.32 30.79
N ALA A 653 13.01 3.13 31.01
CA ALA A 653 13.72 1.98 31.54
C ALA A 653 14.66 1.34 30.50
N ALA A 654 14.35 1.45 29.21
CA ALA A 654 15.12 0.87 28.10
C ALA A 654 16.18 1.81 27.51
N VAL A 655 15.96 3.13 27.56
CA VAL A 655 16.87 4.14 27.01
C VAL A 655 17.03 5.34 27.93
N LYS A 656 18.22 5.97 27.88
CA LYS A 656 18.48 7.22 28.60
C LYS A 656 17.86 8.40 27.85
N LEU A 657 16.69 8.86 28.29
CA LEU A 657 16.04 10.03 27.70
C LEU A 657 16.72 11.34 28.14
N PRO A 658 16.79 12.36 27.26
CA PRO A 658 17.20 13.71 27.64
C PRO A 658 16.32 14.28 28.77
N PRO A 659 16.87 15.13 29.66
CA PRO A 659 16.09 15.74 30.73
C PRO A 659 15.00 16.66 30.16
N ARG A 660 13.78 16.56 30.67
CA ARG A 660 12.69 17.50 30.35
C ARG A 660 13.01 18.88 30.91
N LYS A 661 12.82 19.94 30.12
CA LYS A 661 12.78 21.30 30.67
C LYS A 661 11.50 21.44 31.49
N ALA A 662 11.60 21.84 32.76
CA ALA A 662 10.43 22.08 33.60
C ALA A 662 9.52 23.11 32.92
N MET A 663 8.21 22.81 32.85
CA MET A 663 7.22 23.80 32.43
C MET A 663 7.21 24.93 33.46
N SER A 664 7.49 26.16 33.02
CA SER A 664 7.28 27.36 33.85
C SER A 664 5.78 27.52 34.11
N GLU A 665 5.37 27.64 35.38
CA GLU A 665 3.98 27.81 35.84
C GLU A 665 3.31 29.15 35.42
N ASP A 666 3.98 30.00 34.63
CA ASP A 666 3.53 31.36 34.30
C ASP A 666 2.37 31.45 33.29
N GLY A 667 1.74 30.34 32.90
CA GLY A 667 0.65 30.31 31.90
C GLY A 667 -0.78 30.32 32.44
N ALA A 668 -0.99 30.17 33.76
CA ALA A 668 -2.33 29.97 34.34
C ALA A 668 -2.95 31.21 35.01
N ALA A 669 -2.27 32.37 34.98
CA ALA A 669 -2.75 33.60 35.59
C ALA A 669 -2.81 34.74 34.56
N GLY A 670 -3.73 34.63 33.60
CA GLY A 670 -3.86 35.66 32.57
C GLY A 670 -5.09 35.49 31.69
N ASP A 671 -6.28 35.35 32.30
CA ASP A 671 -7.55 35.81 31.71
C ASP A 671 -8.65 35.72 32.77
N ALA A 672 -8.69 36.74 33.63
CA ALA A 672 -9.84 37.06 34.46
C ALA A 672 -9.86 38.57 34.72
N THR A 673 -10.08 39.36 33.66
CA THR A 673 -10.74 40.68 33.70
C THR A 673 -11.36 40.97 32.35
#